data_AF-A0A381S3G6-F1
#
_entry.id   AF-A0A381S3G6-F1
#
_cell.length_a   1.000
_cell.length_b   1.000
_cell.length_c   1.000
_cell.angle_alpha   90.00
_cell.angle_beta   90.00
_cell.angle_gamma   90.00
#
_symmetry.space_group_name_H-M   'P 1'
#
loop_
_entity.id
_entity.type
_entity.pdbx_description
1 polymer ?
#
loop_
_entity_poly.entity_id
_entity_poly.type
_entity_poly.pdbx_seq_one_letter_code
_entity_poly.pdbx_strand_id
1 'polypeptide(L)'
;MNDILEDLPSDLDNPFFTQFRYSKVNGIGREEGVTRRDPSSILRVNDIYYVYYTRRKTIRKIREGIKNLSEQDWMTPVTDWDLSEIWYATSLDGFDWHEKGIAAFRGPKESWDGRTICTPDVLAFGNRYYLYYQAVAFPKMKRSRNVIGMSWAESPDGPWHRFDKPLLKPGNQGEWRNQNGDDETVSIFGDWDSHKIHDPYVIVRDGKIWLYYKGQPMGWHMKNSGGIGWGVAFSEKPEGPFIKSKLNPITNSGHETCLFPWGSGVASIITHDGPEKDSIQYAEDGINFKLVSNLTLPPPSAGPFCADKFSNTKEGKGIFWGLAHLAQEETKEQNSFLIRFDCDLNKVQKRHGFKNNDVGFNEDVLLSNDLIASNDQISWEVNKKIINKIDEPKNRKVLNPTGDLSLSTKRNHEIYGVYKDDQNELFTAFKYFPLTGFPYEDGFSRNTPSKVIFHKGEWHVWYDCINKKGSEIRHASSLDGLVWSETKACIIKNCTNPDILKWKGCFFLYVVKKYLKNNKIVKTKIFVLESPSPLGPWGKLKDLGLFQIHQNSPYLLVRQGLIWLYFNQSKRLQTEEVEWRVLVSDEAKGPYNEISSKPVLTSGYEVFFFPHSNGVVAIAGYTGPYKNTVFFSENGFDFFVKGKLSAPPLSGGPYVPDAFTHTKVGIGISWGLAEMEAFESSQSKSINKLVRFECNLTKNVDRTGFFRPWNFRYPEKAYLGSKFILTNDQKIKFKRKTKFTDINMKIYQPTIYKDKQSE
;
A
#
# COMPACT_ATOMS: atom_id res chain seq x y z
N MET A 1 -11.59 -25.15 6.32
CA MET A 1 -11.12 -23.83 6.74
C MET A 1 -11.67 -22.84 5.72
N ASN A 2 -12.79 -22.17 6.06
CA ASN A 2 -13.60 -21.39 5.11
C ASN A 2 -13.51 -19.86 5.33
N ASP A 3 -12.63 -19.35 6.20
CA ASP A 3 -12.65 -17.93 6.61
C ASP A 3 -11.30 -17.22 6.35
N ILE A 4 -10.83 -17.20 5.10
CA ILE A 4 -9.61 -16.45 4.72
C ILE A 4 -9.94 -15.04 4.20
N LEU A 5 -11.22 -14.70 4.10
CA LEU A 5 -11.70 -13.34 4.12
C LEU A 5 -12.37 -13.16 5.49
N GLU A 6 -11.63 -12.79 6.54
CA GLU A 6 -12.31 -12.16 7.68
C GLU A 6 -13.07 -10.97 7.07
N ASP A 7 -14.41 -11.00 7.09
CA ASP A 7 -15.24 -9.96 6.49
C ASP A 7 -14.85 -8.61 7.08
N LEU A 8 -14.02 -7.87 6.34
CA LEU A 8 -13.63 -6.53 6.73
C LEU A 8 -14.91 -5.68 6.78
N PRO A 9 -15.16 -4.97 7.88
CA PRO A 9 -16.34 -4.12 7.99
C PRO A 9 -16.28 -3.00 6.94
N SER A 10 -17.43 -2.42 6.63
CA SER A 10 -17.51 -1.25 5.75
C SER A 10 -16.54 -0.17 6.23
N ASP A 11 -15.83 0.47 5.31
CA ASP A 11 -14.86 1.54 5.63
C ASP A 11 -15.51 2.67 6.47
N LEU A 12 -16.76 3.03 6.16
CA LEU A 12 -17.50 4.10 6.85
C LEU A 12 -17.69 3.81 8.35
N ASP A 13 -17.98 2.56 8.70
CA ASP A 13 -18.26 2.17 10.08
C ASP A 13 -17.03 1.57 10.78
N ASN A 14 -15.98 1.24 10.02
CA ASN A 14 -14.76 0.64 10.54
C ASN A 14 -13.96 1.67 11.36
N PRO A 15 -13.79 1.47 12.69
CA PRO A 15 -13.02 2.41 13.51
C PRO A 15 -11.52 2.37 13.19
N PHE A 16 -11.03 1.31 12.54
CA PHE A 16 -9.65 1.18 12.05
C PHE A 16 -9.44 1.78 10.65
N PHE A 17 -10.50 2.17 9.93
CA PHE A 17 -10.32 2.82 8.65
C PHE A 17 -9.99 4.30 8.82
N THR A 18 -9.09 4.86 8.02
CA THR A 18 -8.89 6.31 7.97
C THR A 18 -8.25 6.72 6.65
N GLN A 19 -8.54 7.93 6.21
CA GLN A 19 -7.69 8.66 5.28
C GLN A 19 -6.63 9.43 6.06
N PHE A 20 -5.45 9.56 5.48
CA PHE A 20 -4.44 10.46 6.01
C PHE A 20 -4.48 11.79 5.29
N ARG A 21 -4.32 12.87 6.07
CA ARG A 21 -4.11 14.21 5.56
C ARG A 21 -2.73 14.69 5.97
N TYR A 22 -2.05 15.44 5.11
CA TYR A 22 -0.69 15.87 5.31
C TYR A 22 -0.56 17.38 5.36
N SER A 23 0.52 17.87 5.97
CA SER A 23 0.87 19.28 6.01
C SER A 23 2.38 19.46 6.05
N LYS A 24 2.86 20.49 5.34
CA LYS A 24 4.21 21.02 5.57
C LYS A 24 4.30 21.52 7.02
N VAL A 25 5.46 21.34 7.64
CA VAL A 25 5.78 21.86 8.97
C VAL A 25 6.85 22.94 8.86
N ASN A 26 6.81 23.91 9.76
CA ASN A 26 7.79 24.99 9.81
C ASN A 26 8.92 24.64 10.79
N GLY A 27 10.12 25.15 10.53
CA GLY A 27 11.31 25.00 11.39
C GLY A 27 12.06 23.66 11.30
N ILE A 28 11.36 22.55 11.05
CA ILE A 28 11.97 21.20 10.84
C ILE A 28 11.54 20.52 9.54
N GLY A 29 10.93 21.28 8.63
CA GLY A 29 10.58 20.83 7.29
C GLY A 29 11.78 20.74 6.36
N ARG A 30 11.52 20.94 5.06
CA ARG A 30 12.53 20.88 3.99
C ARG A 30 13.58 22.00 4.17
N GLU A 31 14.85 21.61 4.11
CA GLU A 31 16.01 22.50 4.11
C GLU A 31 17.08 21.95 3.16
N GLU A 32 17.70 22.83 2.36
CA GLU A 32 18.73 22.42 1.42
C GLU A 32 19.98 21.89 2.15
N GLY A 33 20.55 20.79 1.65
CA GLY A 33 21.73 20.18 2.25
C GLY A 33 21.52 19.48 3.61
N VAL A 34 20.29 19.50 4.17
CA VAL A 34 19.98 18.92 5.48
C VAL A 34 18.96 17.81 5.35
N THR A 35 19.27 16.67 5.97
CA THR A 35 18.33 15.55 6.15
C THR A 35 17.70 15.63 7.51
N ARG A 36 16.37 15.51 7.57
CA ARG A 36 15.60 15.21 8.78
C ARG A 36 14.65 14.07 8.48
N ARG A 37 14.79 12.96 9.19
CA ARG A 37 14.02 11.73 8.92
C ARG A 37 13.81 10.89 10.16
N ASP A 38 12.90 9.93 10.02
CA ASP A 38 12.53 8.95 11.03
C ASP A 38 12.17 9.63 12.37
N PRO A 39 11.08 10.41 12.42
CA PRO A 39 10.65 11.05 13.65
C PRO A 39 10.24 9.99 14.69
N SER A 40 10.66 10.18 15.93
CA SER A 40 10.17 9.42 17.07
C SER A 40 8.68 9.65 17.27
N SER A 41 8.08 8.84 18.15
CA SER A 41 6.81 9.24 18.74
C SER A 41 6.92 10.59 19.43
N ILE A 42 5.82 11.34 19.40
CA ILE A 42 5.78 12.68 19.97
C ILE A 42 5.51 12.57 21.47
N LEU A 43 6.36 13.19 22.28
CA LEU A 43 6.10 13.41 23.70
C LEU A 43 5.32 14.70 23.91
N ARG A 44 4.53 14.77 24.98
CA ARG A 44 4.01 16.04 25.48
C ARG A 44 4.31 16.20 26.96
N VAL A 45 5.09 17.22 27.30
CA VAL A 45 5.53 17.54 28.67
C VAL A 45 5.24 19.02 28.91
N ASN A 46 4.46 19.33 29.96
CA ASN A 46 4.09 20.71 30.33
C ASN A 46 3.59 21.54 29.13
N ASP A 47 2.61 21.00 28.40
CA ASP A 47 2.01 21.62 27.20
C ASP A 47 2.93 21.79 25.98
N ILE A 48 4.18 21.33 26.06
CA ILE A 48 5.14 21.37 24.95
C ILE A 48 5.24 19.99 24.31
N TYR A 49 5.09 19.93 23.00
CA TYR A 49 5.40 18.75 22.21
C TYR A 49 6.89 18.65 21.94
N TYR A 50 7.45 17.45 22.09
CA TYR A 50 8.84 17.12 21.76
C TYR A 50 8.85 16.01 20.71
N VAL A 51 9.77 16.12 19.76
CA VAL A 51 10.06 15.06 18.80
C VAL A 51 11.57 14.95 18.60
N TYR A 52 12.04 13.71 18.46
CA TYR A 52 13.44 13.38 18.18
C TYR A 52 13.53 12.76 16.78
N TYR A 53 14.62 12.99 16.06
CA TYR A 53 14.73 12.52 14.67
C TYR A 53 16.19 12.37 14.25
N THR A 54 16.41 11.55 13.23
CA THR A 54 17.69 11.46 12.55
C THR A 54 17.97 12.78 11.84
N ARG A 55 19.17 13.33 12.02
CA ARG A 55 19.60 14.50 11.27
C ARG A 55 21.02 14.35 10.72
N ARG A 56 21.18 14.72 9.45
CA ARG A 56 22.47 14.77 8.75
C ARG A 56 22.68 16.12 8.10
N LYS A 57 23.86 16.70 8.32
CA LYS A 57 24.37 17.85 7.57
C LYS A 57 25.86 17.64 7.32
N THR A 58 26.21 17.18 6.12
CA THR A 58 27.58 16.82 5.74
C THR A 58 28.09 17.75 4.64
N ILE A 59 29.39 18.07 4.68
CA ILE A 59 30.04 18.85 3.61
C ILE A 59 30.10 18.03 2.31
N ARG A 60 30.38 16.72 2.44
CA ARG A 60 30.45 15.79 1.30
C ARG A 60 29.06 15.28 0.94
N LYS A 61 28.85 15.11 -0.36
CA LYS A 61 27.67 14.44 -0.92
C LYS A 61 27.72 12.93 -0.63
N ILE A 62 26.56 12.30 -0.69
CA ILE A 62 26.44 10.84 -0.55
C ILE A 62 27.21 10.16 -1.69
N ARG A 63 28.04 9.18 -1.35
CA ARG A 63 28.73 8.30 -2.31
C ARG A 63 28.18 6.88 -2.18
N GLU A 64 27.24 6.53 -3.05
CA GLU A 64 26.70 5.18 -3.13
C GLU A 64 27.70 4.19 -3.77
N GLY A 65 27.47 2.90 -3.56
CA GLY A 65 28.13 1.85 -4.35
C GLY A 65 29.59 1.57 -4.01
N ILE A 66 30.05 1.95 -2.82
CA ILE A 66 31.36 1.54 -2.28
C ILE A 66 31.45 0.01 -2.32
N LYS A 67 32.47 -0.53 -3.00
CA LYS A 67 32.68 -1.99 -3.16
C LYS A 67 33.78 -2.53 -2.28
N ASN A 68 34.80 -1.70 -1.99
CA ASN A 68 35.95 -2.09 -1.18
C ASN A 68 36.07 -1.19 0.03
N LEU A 69 36.48 -1.76 1.16
CA LEU A 69 36.69 -1.02 2.41
C LEU A 69 37.66 0.16 2.23
N SER A 70 38.71 0.00 1.43
CA SER A 70 39.72 1.04 1.16
C SER A 70 39.15 2.29 0.46
N GLU A 71 37.96 2.20 -0.13
CA GLU A 71 37.29 3.32 -0.79
C GLU A 71 36.47 4.17 0.19
N GLN A 72 36.18 3.67 1.40
CA GLN A 72 35.39 4.38 2.40
C GLN A 72 36.28 5.22 3.31
N ASP A 73 36.02 6.52 3.31
CA ASP A 73 36.58 7.44 4.29
C ASP A 73 35.56 7.84 5.38
N TRP A 74 36.07 8.46 6.43
CA TRP A 74 35.26 8.85 7.58
C TRP A 74 34.25 9.96 7.30
N MET A 75 34.52 10.87 6.37
CA MET A 75 33.75 12.11 6.17
C MET A 75 32.71 12.01 5.05
N THR A 76 32.77 10.99 4.20
CA THR A 76 31.82 10.80 3.09
C THR A 76 30.67 9.89 3.52
N PRO A 77 29.41 10.37 3.54
CA PRO A 77 28.27 9.52 3.83
C PRO A 77 27.97 8.55 2.67
N VAL A 78 27.50 7.34 2.98
CA VAL A 78 27.17 6.32 1.96
C VAL A 78 25.66 6.09 1.76
N THR A 79 24.84 6.59 2.69
CA THR A 79 23.37 6.65 2.57
C THR A 79 22.86 7.94 3.23
N ASP A 80 21.58 8.24 3.06
CA ASP A 80 20.96 9.46 3.59
C ASP A 80 20.97 9.55 5.13
N TRP A 81 20.95 8.40 5.82
CA TRP A 81 21.04 8.29 7.29
C TRP A 81 22.46 8.00 7.82
N ASP A 82 23.49 8.04 6.97
CA ASP A 82 24.88 7.87 7.41
C ASP A 82 25.45 9.15 8.03
N LEU A 83 26.47 9.05 8.89
CA LEU A 83 27.04 10.22 9.60
C LEU A 83 25.98 11.10 10.28
N SER A 84 24.94 10.48 10.80
CA SER A 84 23.82 11.15 11.46
C SER A 84 23.94 11.09 12.98
N GLU A 85 23.24 12.03 13.61
CA GLU A 85 23.01 12.11 15.05
C GLU A 85 21.50 12.19 15.32
N ILE A 86 21.12 12.08 16.59
CA ILE A 86 19.73 12.29 16.99
C ILE A 86 19.56 13.73 17.44
N TRP A 87 18.70 14.48 16.75
CA TRP A 87 18.33 15.85 17.09
C TRP A 87 16.93 15.90 17.66
N TYR A 88 16.56 17.03 18.27
CA TYR A 88 15.20 17.25 18.76
C TYR A 88 14.65 18.64 18.47
N ALA A 89 13.32 18.74 18.48
CA ALA A 89 12.60 19.99 18.33
C ALA A 89 11.38 20.04 19.26
N THR A 90 10.94 21.26 19.55
CA THR A 90 9.75 21.53 20.38
C THR A 90 8.69 22.30 19.62
N SER A 91 7.41 22.06 19.92
CA SER A 91 6.28 22.80 19.35
C SER A 91 5.15 22.96 20.36
N LEU A 92 4.36 24.02 20.21
CA LEU A 92 3.12 24.22 20.97
C LEU A 92 1.87 23.68 20.25
N ASP A 93 1.94 23.51 18.93
CA ASP A 93 0.77 23.16 18.10
C ASP A 93 1.00 21.97 17.16
N GLY A 94 2.25 21.48 17.07
CA GLY A 94 2.66 20.40 16.19
C GLY A 94 2.74 20.79 14.71
N PHE A 95 2.67 22.09 14.37
CA PHE A 95 2.86 22.63 13.02
C PHE A 95 4.12 23.50 12.95
N ASP A 96 4.29 24.36 13.94
CA ASP A 96 5.41 25.31 14.06
C ASP A 96 6.41 24.77 15.08
N TRP A 97 7.58 24.33 14.60
CA TRP A 97 8.60 23.68 15.43
C TRP A 97 9.84 24.54 15.58
N HIS A 98 10.48 24.44 16.75
CA HIS A 98 11.77 25.05 17.04
C HIS A 98 12.81 23.94 17.21
N GLU A 99 13.71 23.77 16.24
CA GLU A 99 14.86 22.86 16.34
C GLU A 99 15.81 23.35 17.44
N LYS A 100 16.10 22.48 18.42
CA LYS A 100 16.87 22.84 19.61
C LYS A 100 18.34 22.45 19.52
N GLY A 101 18.63 21.31 18.91
CA GLY A 101 19.99 20.81 18.75
C GLY A 101 20.08 19.29 18.85
N ILE A 102 21.31 18.81 19.09
CA ILE A 102 21.62 17.40 19.27
C ILE A 102 21.06 16.93 20.62
N ALA A 103 20.28 15.85 20.58
CA ALA A 103 19.89 15.10 21.77
C ALA A 103 20.93 14.02 22.07
N ALA A 104 21.24 13.13 21.12
CA ALA A 104 22.24 12.08 21.31
C ALA A 104 23.37 12.18 20.29
N PHE A 105 24.60 12.04 20.76
CA PHE A 105 25.82 12.03 19.97
C PHE A 105 26.23 10.60 19.60
N ARG A 106 26.87 10.45 18.44
CA ARG A 106 27.59 9.22 18.10
C ARG A 106 28.68 8.94 19.12
N GLY A 107 28.98 7.66 19.33
CA GLY A 107 30.12 7.27 20.16
C GLY A 107 31.47 7.63 19.52
N PRO A 108 32.58 7.34 20.21
CA PRO A 108 33.91 7.42 19.62
C PRO A 108 34.00 6.65 18.29
N LYS A 109 34.88 7.07 17.38
CA LYS A 109 34.98 6.52 16.01
C LYS A 109 34.96 4.97 15.94
N GLU A 110 35.68 4.33 16.85
CA GLU A 110 35.88 2.87 16.88
C GLU A 110 34.78 2.13 17.70
N SER A 111 33.78 2.83 18.23
CA SER A 111 32.68 2.20 18.97
C SER A 111 31.61 1.64 18.03
N TRP A 112 30.77 0.76 18.59
CA TRP A 112 29.67 0.10 17.88
C TRP A 112 28.61 1.07 17.29
N ASP A 113 28.59 2.30 17.78
CA ASP A 113 27.75 3.43 17.37
C ASP A 113 28.57 4.63 16.89
N GLY A 114 29.85 4.43 16.57
CA GLY A 114 30.74 5.51 16.15
C GLY A 114 30.37 6.09 14.79
N ARG A 115 29.95 5.25 13.82
CA ARG A 115 29.71 5.72 12.45
C ARG A 115 28.43 6.52 12.33
N THR A 116 27.31 5.97 12.78
CA THR A 116 26.01 6.64 12.73
C THR A 116 25.10 6.13 13.83
N ILE A 117 24.29 7.04 14.37
CA ILE A 117 23.09 6.71 15.13
C ILE A 117 21.89 7.36 14.43
N CYS A 118 20.82 6.61 14.29
CA CYS A 118 19.66 7.04 13.53
C CYS A 118 18.38 6.36 13.99
N THR A 119 17.26 6.84 13.47
CA THR A 119 15.92 6.28 13.61
C THR A 119 15.52 6.07 15.08
N PRO A 120 15.36 7.18 15.83
CA PRO A 120 15.03 7.12 17.23
C PRO A 120 13.53 6.81 17.46
N ASP A 121 13.23 6.09 18.53
CA ASP A 121 11.95 6.25 19.24
C ASP A 121 12.22 6.56 20.71
N VAL A 122 11.22 7.17 21.36
CA VAL A 122 11.35 7.71 22.70
C VAL A 122 10.45 6.97 23.69
N LEU A 123 10.93 6.81 24.91
CA LEU A 123 10.20 6.26 26.05
C LEU A 123 10.28 7.23 27.22
N ALA A 124 9.13 7.57 27.81
CA ALA A 124 9.06 8.13 29.15
C ALA A 124 8.73 7.00 30.14
N PHE A 125 9.59 6.74 31.12
CA PHE A 125 9.41 5.63 32.06
C PHE A 125 10.01 5.98 33.43
N GLY A 126 9.20 5.84 34.48
CA GLY A 126 9.56 6.38 35.79
C GLY A 126 9.76 7.90 35.73
N ASN A 127 10.90 8.38 36.23
CA ASN A 127 11.27 9.80 36.23
C ASN A 127 12.31 10.16 35.16
N ARG A 128 12.44 9.34 34.10
CA ARG A 128 13.46 9.49 33.06
C ARG A 128 12.89 9.29 31.65
N TYR A 129 13.65 9.78 30.70
CA TYR A 129 13.42 9.65 29.26
C TYR A 129 14.53 8.82 28.65
N TYR A 130 14.18 8.01 27.65
CA TYR A 130 15.10 7.10 26.97
C TYR A 130 14.89 7.21 25.47
N LEU A 131 15.98 7.35 24.71
CA LEU A 131 15.98 7.30 23.25
C LEU A 131 16.59 5.97 22.83
N TYR A 132 15.80 5.15 22.16
CA TYR A 132 16.27 3.93 21.50
C TYR A 132 16.55 4.25 20.05
N TYR A 133 17.71 3.86 19.53
CA TYR A 133 18.11 4.20 18.17
C TYR A 133 18.91 3.07 17.52
N GLN A 134 18.86 3.03 16.19
CA GLN A 134 19.76 2.21 15.40
C GLN A 134 21.18 2.76 15.50
N ALA A 135 22.17 1.87 15.49
CA ALA A 135 23.58 2.21 15.50
C ALA A 135 24.37 1.32 14.55
N VAL A 136 25.35 1.92 13.88
CA VAL A 136 26.29 1.21 13.01
C VAL A 136 27.71 1.62 13.37
N ALA A 137 28.62 0.64 13.41
CA ALA A 137 30.04 0.86 13.59
C ALA A 137 30.70 1.34 12.29
N PHE A 138 31.88 1.92 12.39
CA PHE A 138 32.75 2.11 11.23
C PHE A 138 33.63 0.87 11.05
N PRO A 139 33.87 0.41 9.83
CA PRO A 139 33.31 0.86 8.55
C PRO A 139 31.86 0.43 8.30
N LYS A 140 31.14 1.21 7.49
CA LYS A 140 29.77 0.90 7.06
C LYS A 140 29.77 0.40 5.61
N MET A 141 29.73 -0.92 5.45
CA MET A 141 29.67 -1.65 4.19
C MET A 141 28.25 -2.23 3.96
N LYS A 142 27.99 -2.85 2.80
CA LYS A 142 26.65 -3.44 2.54
C LYS A 142 26.32 -4.56 3.52
N ARG A 143 27.32 -5.41 3.80
CA ARG A 143 27.21 -6.50 4.77
C ARG A 143 27.25 -6.06 6.24
N SER A 144 27.46 -4.77 6.55
CA SER A 144 27.48 -4.30 7.94
C SER A 144 26.15 -4.59 8.63
N ARG A 145 26.26 -5.25 9.79
CA ARG A 145 25.14 -5.48 10.71
C ARG A 145 25.00 -4.27 11.62
N ASN A 146 23.76 -3.86 11.89
CA ASN A 146 23.48 -2.80 12.84
C ASN A 146 23.01 -3.38 14.18
N VAL A 147 22.86 -2.52 15.18
CA VAL A 147 22.34 -2.87 16.50
C VAL A 147 21.37 -1.78 16.98
N ILE A 148 20.60 -2.06 18.03
CA ILE A 148 19.81 -1.04 18.73
C ILE A 148 20.56 -0.62 20.00
N GLY A 149 20.84 0.67 20.11
CA GLY A 149 21.45 1.34 21.25
C GLY A 149 20.46 2.23 22.01
N MET A 150 20.93 2.90 23.06
CA MET A 150 20.11 3.82 23.84
C MET A 150 20.91 4.93 24.52
N SER A 151 20.26 6.08 24.71
CA SER A 151 20.67 7.17 25.61
C SER A 151 19.53 7.51 26.56
N TRP A 152 19.84 8.03 27.76
CA TRP A 152 18.84 8.40 28.76
C TRP A 152 19.04 9.82 29.29
N ALA A 153 17.98 10.45 29.78
CA ALA A 153 18.02 11.77 30.39
C ALA A 153 16.96 11.90 31.50
N GLU A 154 17.16 12.83 32.43
CA GLU A 154 16.16 13.17 33.47
C GLU A 154 15.16 14.23 33.01
N SER A 155 15.47 14.91 31.91
CA SER A 155 14.62 15.92 31.24
C SER A 155 14.51 15.57 29.76
N PRO A 156 13.36 15.86 29.09
CA PRO A 156 13.26 15.67 27.64
C PRO A 156 14.26 16.55 26.86
N ASP A 157 14.75 17.64 27.46
CA ASP A 157 15.78 18.50 26.88
C ASP A 157 17.22 17.95 27.05
N GLY A 158 17.41 16.91 27.85
CA GLY A 158 18.74 16.41 28.22
C GLY A 158 19.30 17.06 29.51
N PRO A 159 20.62 16.95 29.76
CA PRO A 159 21.61 16.30 28.90
C PRO A 159 21.35 14.79 28.77
N TRP A 160 21.67 14.25 27.60
CA TRP A 160 21.52 12.82 27.33
C TRP A 160 22.81 12.06 27.61
N HIS A 161 22.69 10.96 28.31
CA HIS A 161 23.76 10.06 28.69
C HIS A 161 23.71 8.79 27.83
N ARG A 162 24.75 8.59 27.02
CA ARG A 162 24.93 7.40 26.19
C ARG A 162 25.08 6.16 27.07
N PHE A 163 24.42 5.07 26.70
CA PHE A 163 24.68 3.76 27.29
C PHE A 163 25.79 3.06 26.53
N ASP A 164 26.74 2.45 27.24
CA ASP A 164 28.01 2.03 26.65
C ASP A 164 27.93 0.78 25.75
N LYS A 165 26.82 0.06 25.79
CA LYS A 165 26.64 -1.22 25.09
C LYS A 165 25.34 -1.24 24.28
N PRO A 166 25.28 -1.99 23.17
CA PRO A 166 24.00 -2.22 22.47
C PRO A 166 22.99 -2.96 23.35
N LEU A 167 21.71 -2.65 23.20
CA LEU A 167 20.59 -3.28 23.91
C LEU A 167 20.01 -4.49 23.17
N LEU A 168 20.01 -4.46 21.83
CA LEU A 168 19.53 -5.56 20.99
C LEU A 168 20.48 -5.76 19.82
N LYS A 169 20.66 -7.02 19.41
CA LYS A 169 21.46 -7.43 18.26
C LYS A 169 20.61 -8.23 17.26
N PRO A 170 20.96 -8.25 15.96
CA PRO A 170 20.26 -9.09 15.00
C PRO A 170 20.44 -10.58 15.32
N GLY A 171 19.57 -11.44 14.78
CA GLY A 171 19.54 -12.88 15.06
C GLY A 171 20.78 -13.63 14.59
N ASN A 172 20.76 -14.95 14.64
CA ASN A 172 21.85 -15.76 14.15
C ASN A 172 22.06 -15.50 12.65
N GLN A 173 23.31 -15.20 12.29
CA GLN A 173 23.68 -14.98 10.90
C GLN A 173 23.67 -16.31 10.13
N GLY A 174 23.34 -16.23 8.85
CA GLY A 174 23.61 -17.30 7.90
C GLY A 174 25.02 -17.20 7.32
N GLU A 175 25.16 -17.55 6.05
CA GLU A 175 26.44 -17.65 5.36
C GLU A 175 26.41 -16.88 4.03
N TRP A 176 27.41 -16.03 3.81
CA TRP A 176 27.62 -15.37 2.53
C TRP A 176 28.11 -16.36 1.48
N ARG A 177 27.61 -16.25 0.25
CA ARG A 177 28.04 -17.11 -0.86
C ARG A 177 29.51 -16.87 -1.22
N ASN A 178 29.93 -15.61 -1.22
CA ASN A 178 31.32 -15.22 -1.42
C ASN A 178 31.86 -14.58 -0.14
N GLN A 179 32.68 -15.32 0.61
CA GLN A 179 33.22 -14.85 1.90
C GLN A 179 34.10 -13.59 1.76
N ASN A 180 34.73 -13.38 0.60
CA ASN A 180 35.66 -12.29 0.36
C ASN A 180 35.04 -11.09 -0.42
N GLY A 181 33.73 -11.12 -0.68
CA GLY A 181 33.00 -10.05 -1.38
C GLY A 181 32.20 -9.12 -0.46
N ASP A 182 31.53 -8.13 -1.05
CA ASP A 182 30.51 -7.28 -0.36
C ASP A 182 29.15 -7.33 -1.08
N ASP A 183 28.92 -8.34 -1.94
CA ASP A 183 27.57 -8.63 -2.44
C ASP A 183 26.72 -9.24 -1.32
N GLU A 184 25.42 -8.95 -1.28
CA GLU A 184 24.55 -9.48 -0.22
C GLU A 184 23.97 -10.87 -0.58
N THR A 185 24.63 -11.66 -1.42
CA THR A 185 24.15 -13.01 -1.77
C THR A 185 24.58 -14.05 -0.73
N VAL A 186 23.68 -14.96 -0.41
CA VAL A 186 23.85 -15.95 0.68
C VAL A 186 23.72 -17.38 0.17
N SER A 187 24.47 -18.29 0.80
CA SER A 187 24.23 -19.74 0.75
C SER A 187 23.21 -20.16 1.81
N ILE A 188 23.22 -19.50 2.98
CA ILE A 188 22.29 -19.73 4.09
C ILE A 188 21.78 -18.38 4.58
N PHE A 189 20.47 -18.23 4.76
CA PHE A 189 19.85 -16.97 5.20
C PHE A 189 20.11 -16.65 6.68
N GLY A 190 20.10 -17.67 7.55
CA GLY A 190 20.08 -17.48 9.01
C GLY A 190 18.67 -17.17 9.52
N ASP A 191 18.58 -16.50 10.67
CA ASP A 191 17.32 -16.05 11.24
C ASP A 191 16.63 -14.99 10.35
N TRP A 192 15.33 -14.77 10.57
CA TRP A 192 14.53 -13.80 9.80
C TRP A 192 15.03 -12.33 9.96
N ASP A 193 15.69 -12.03 11.07
CA ASP A 193 16.34 -10.75 11.39
C ASP A 193 17.88 -10.89 11.46
N SER A 194 18.44 -11.83 10.68
CA SER A 194 19.87 -12.19 10.68
C SER A 194 20.81 -11.04 10.29
N HIS A 195 20.41 -10.15 9.39
CA HIS A 195 21.31 -9.10 8.90
C HIS A 195 21.19 -7.83 9.72
N LYS A 196 19.98 -7.29 9.83
CA LYS A 196 19.76 -5.97 10.44
C LYS A 196 18.49 -5.94 11.28
N ILE A 197 18.54 -5.16 12.35
CA ILE A 197 17.40 -4.80 13.19
C ILE A 197 17.23 -3.28 13.17
N HIS A 198 16.05 -2.83 12.77
CA HIS A 198 15.76 -1.43 12.48
C HIS A 198 14.56 -0.96 13.30
N ASP A 199 14.33 0.34 13.23
CA ASP A 199 13.09 0.99 13.62
C ASP A 199 12.63 0.56 15.02
N PRO A 200 13.43 0.81 16.07
CA PRO A 200 13.01 0.51 17.44
C PRO A 200 11.75 1.31 17.76
N TYR A 201 10.73 0.66 18.30
CA TYR A 201 9.48 1.31 18.68
C TYR A 201 8.95 0.75 20.00
N VAL A 202 8.81 1.60 21.01
CA VAL A 202 8.66 1.16 22.41
C VAL A 202 7.27 1.44 22.97
N ILE A 203 6.58 0.46 23.55
CA ILE A 203 5.29 0.65 24.24
C ILE A 203 5.41 0.10 25.67
N VAL A 204 4.79 0.76 26.64
CA VAL A 204 4.65 0.19 28.00
C VAL A 204 3.34 -0.58 28.07
N ARG A 205 3.44 -1.90 28.26
CA ARG A 205 2.30 -2.81 28.31
C ARG A 205 2.59 -3.97 29.24
N ASP A 206 1.58 -4.40 29.99
CA ASP A 206 1.64 -5.52 30.93
C ASP A 206 2.78 -5.37 31.95
N GLY A 207 3.03 -4.12 32.38
CA GLY A 207 4.09 -3.77 33.32
C GLY A 207 5.51 -3.87 32.74
N LYS A 208 5.63 -4.10 31.42
CA LYS A 208 6.91 -4.29 30.71
C LYS A 208 7.07 -3.27 29.59
N ILE A 209 8.30 -3.13 29.13
CA ILE A 209 8.66 -2.39 27.93
C ILE A 209 8.68 -3.38 26.77
N TRP A 210 7.83 -3.13 25.80
CA TRP A 210 7.72 -3.88 24.55
C TRP A 210 8.46 -3.10 23.48
N LEU A 211 9.63 -3.59 23.08
CA LEU A 211 10.44 -3.04 22.00
C LEU A 211 10.11 -3.79 20.70
N TYR A 212 9.29 -3.19 19.87
CA TYR A 212 9.06 -3.62 18.50
C TYR A 212 10.24 -3.18 17.62
N TYR A 213 10.55 -3.94 16.59
CA TYR A 213 11.62 -3.63 15.65
C TYR A 213 11.36 -4.31 14.30
N LYS A 214 11.89 -3.73 13.22
CA LYS A 214 11.92 -4.34 11.89
C LYS A 214 13.14 -5.25 11.76
N GLY A 215 12.95 -6.46 11.23
CA GLY A 215 14.05 -7.36 10.88
C GLY A 215 14.27 -7.42 9.38
N GLN A 216 15.54 -7.38 8.97
CA GLN A 216 15.98 -7.65 7.60
C GLN A 216 16.84 -8.92 7.59
N PRO A 217 16.47 -9.95 6.81
CA PRO A 217 17.28 -11.15 6.68
C PRO A 217 18.50 -10.90 5.78
N MET A 218 19.57 -11.68 5.98
CA MET A 218 20.67 -11.73 5.01
C MET A 218 20.12 -12.21 3.67
N GLY A 219 20.66 -11.73 2.54
CA GLY A 219 20.11 -12.12 1.24
C GLY A 219 18.75 -11.50 0.89
N TRP A 220 18.30 -10.45 1.58
CA TRP A 220 17.01 -9.76 1.31
C TRP A 220 16.75 -9.46 -0.17
N HIS A 221 17.77 -9.01 -0.91
CA HIS A 221 17.67 -8.72 -2.33
C HIS A 221 17.47 -9.95 -3.23
N MET A 222 17.70 -11.16 -2.70
CA MET A 222 17.50 -12.39 -3.46
C MET A 222 16.01 -12.70 -3.62
N LYS A 223 15.66 -13.29 -4.76
CA LYS A 223 14.28 -13.66 -5.09
C LYS A 223 13.68 -14.68 -4.11
N ASN A 224 14.45 -15.43 -3.36
CA ASN A 224 13.97 -16.46 -2.42
C ASN A 224 14.06 -16.05 -0.94
N SER A 225 14.26 -14.76 -0.63
CA SER A 225 14.33 -14.27 0.75
C SER A 225 12.97 -14.25 1.45
N GLY A 226 12.97 -14.36 2.78
CA GLY A 226 11.79 -14.29 3.66
C GLY A 226 11.18 -12.90 3.87
N GLY A 227 11.57 -11.91 3.06
CA GLY A 227 11.02 -10.56 3.09
C GLY A 227 11.35 -9.77 4.36
N ILE A 228 10.56 -8.74 4.63
CA ILE A 228 10.67 -7.90 5.83
C ILE A 228 9.47 -8.18 6.72
N GLY A 229 9.70 -8.19 8.03
CA GLY A 229 8.64 -8.26 9.03
C GLY A 229 9.07 -7.55 10.30
N TRP A 230 8.18 -7.54 11.28
CA TRP A 230 8.44 -6.98 12.60
C TRP A 230 8.58 -8.08 13.63
N GLY A 231 9.37 -7.80 14.65
CA GLY A 231 9.50 -8.62 15.84
C GLY A 231 9.27 -7.76 17.07
N VAL A 232 9.13 -8.43 18.21
CA VAL A 232 9.07 -7.78 19.52
C VAL A 232 10.05 -8.43 20.48
N ALA A 233 10.62 -7.62 21.37
CA ALA A 233 11.41 -8.04 22.50
C ALA A 233 10.90 -7.35 23.79
N PHE A 234 11.01 -8.03 24.91
CA PHE A 234 10.45 -7.57 26.19
C PHE A 234 11.54 -7.31 27.21
N SER A 235 11.36 -6.26 28.02
CA SER A 235 12.19 -5.99 29.20
C SER A 235 11.36 -5.43 30.34
N GLU A 236 11.79 -5.67 31.57
CA GLU A 236 11.24 -5.04 32.79
C GLU A 236 11.94 -3.70 33.11
N LYS A 237 13.14 -3.48 32.54
CA LYS A 237 13.94 -2.27 32.73
C LYS A 237 14.28 -1.61 31.39
N PRO A 238 14.38 -0.27 31.31
CA PRO A 238 14.75 0.42 30.07
C PRO A 238 16.09 -0.03 29.47
N GLU A 239 17.07 -0.35 30.31
CA GLU A 239 18.40 -0.82 29.91
C GLU A 239 18.46 -2.31 29.52
N GLY A 240 17.31 -3.01 29.54
CA GLY A 240 17.26 -4.44 29.27
C GLY A 240 17.52 -5.33 30.49
N PRO A 241 17.82 -6.63 30.29
CA PRO A 241 17.97 -7.28 29.00
C PRO A 241 16.64 -7.41 28.24
N PHE A 242 16.67 -7.18 26.92
CA PHE A 242 15.52 -7.42 26.04
C PHE A 242 15.50 -8.86 25.53
N ILE A 243 14.40 -9.57 25.76
CA ILE A 243 14.21 -10.97 25.33
C ILE A 243 13.25 -11.01 24.14
N LYS A 244 13.73 -11.47 22.98
CA LYS A 244 12.92 -11.61 21.76
C LYS A 244 11.80 -12.64 21.96
N SER A 245 10.61 -12.34 21.45
CA SER A 245 9.50 -13.31 21.38
C SER A 245 9.88 -14.53 20.55
N LYS A 246 9.47 -15.72 20.98
CA LYS A 246 9.61 -16.97 20.23
C LYS A 246 8.70 -17.02 18.98
N LEU A 247 7.66 -16.17 18.94
CA LEU A 247 6.74 -16.07 17.82
C LEU A 247 7.19 -15.07 16.75
N ASN A 248 8.36 -14.45 16.89
CA ASN A 248 8.89 -13.55 15.86
C ASN A 248 9.16 -14.32 14.54
N PRO A 249 8.88 -13.72 13.37
CA PRO A 249 8.28 -12.40 13.19
C PRO A 249 6.77 -12.39 13.47
N ILE A 250 6.28 -11.27 14.01
CA ILE A 250 4.87 -11.05 14.40
C ILE A 250 4.03 -10.40 13.29
N THR A 251 4.69 -9.91 12.24
CA THR A 251 4.08 -9.48 10.97
C THR A 251 4.76 -10.20 9.81
N ASN A 252 4.07 -10.31 8.67
CA ASN A 252 4.64 -10.84 7.42
C ASN A 252 4.93 -9.74 6.38
N SER A 253 4.75 -8.48 6.79
CA SER A 253 4.77 -7.27 5.98
C SER A 253 5.16 -6.09 6.86
N GLY A 254 5.42 -4.95 6.23
CA GLY A 254 5.78 -3.69 6.86
C GLY A 254 7.25 -3.34 6.68
N HIS A 255 7.56 -2.05 6.61
CA HIS A 255 8.92 -1.54 6.68
C HIS A 255 9.15 -0.86 8.04
N GLU A 256 9.05 0.45 8.17
CA GLU A 256 9.20 1.12 9.48
C GLU A 256 8.03 0.83 10.43
N THR A 257 8.34 0.56 11.70
CA THR A 257 7.35 0.27 12.74
C THR A 257 6.52 1.49 13.13
N CYS A 258 5.20 1.36 13.16
CA CYS A 258 4.29 2.35 13.75
C CYS A 258 3.14 1.63 14.47
N LEU A 259 3.14 1.70 15.80
CA LEU A 259 2.18 0.99 16.66
C LEU A 259 1.58 1.91 17.73
N PHE A 260 0.38 1.60 18.21
CA PHE A 260 -0.23 2.33 19.31
C PHE A 260 -1.21 1.45 20.10
N PRO A 261 -1.34 1.66 21.43
CA PRO A 261 -2.38 1.02 22.21
C PRO A 261 -3.77 1.28 21.63
N TRP A 262 -4.58 0.22 21.54
CA TRP A 262 -5.96 0.30 21.05
C TRP A 262 -6.86 -0.71 21.78
N GLY A 263 -7.82 -0.23 22.57
CA GLY A 263 -8.60 -1.11 23.46
C GLY A 263 -7.69 -1.93 24.36
N SER A 264 -7.99 -3.23 24.49
CA SER A 264 -7.17 -4.18 25.24
C SER A 264 -5.83 -4.51 24.58
N GLY A 265 -5.62 -4.17 23.30
CA GLY A 265 -4.48 -4.60 22.49
C GLY A 265 -3.63 -3.48 21.90
N VAL A 266 -3.04 -3.79 20.74
CA VAL A 266 -2.15 -2.93 19.97
C VAL A 266 -2.60 -2.90 18.51
N ALA A 267 -2.75 -1.70 17.96
CA ALA A 267 -2.94 -1.48 16.53
C ALA A 267 -1.64 -1.03 15.88
N SER A 268 -1.50 -1.29 14.57
CA SER A 268 -0.32 -0.96 13.78
C SER A 268 -0.69 -0.42 12.40
N ILE A 269 0.14 0.46 11.85
CA ILE A 269 0.06 0.92 10.46
C ILE A 269 1.19 0.23 9.69
N ILE A 270 0.84 -0.68 8.79
CA ILE A 270 1.80 -1.45 7.98
C ILE A 270 1.97 -0.73 6.64
N THR A 271 3.21 -0.41 6.26
CA THR A 271 3.54 0.33 5.05
C THR A 271 4.62 -0.39 4.21
N HIS A 272 4.67 -0.05 2.92
CA HIS A 272 5.78 -0.33 2.00
C HIS A 272 5.95 -1.80 1.55
N ASP A 273 6.38 -2.70 2.44
CA ASP A 273 6.83 -4.04 2.05
C ASP A 273 5.83 -5.14 2.38
N GLY A 274 5.71 -6.11 1.49
CA GLY A 274 5.02 -7.38 1.75
C GLY A 274 3.55 -7.43 1.33
N PRO A 275 2.94 -8.63 1.40
CA PRO A 275 1.60 -8.89 0.90
C PRO A 275 0.48 -8.11 1.61
N GLU A 276 0.71 -7.66 2.83
CA GLU A 276 -0.23 -6.92 3.68
C GLU A 276 0.17 -5.45 3.88
N LYS A 277 1.03 -4.90 3.02
CA LYS A 277 1.35 -3.46 3.01
C LYS A 277 0.10 -2.59 2.86
N ASP A 278 0.21 -1.36 3.32
CA ASP A 278 -0.83 -0.34 3.30
C ASP A 278 -2.10 -0.79 4.03
N SER A 279 -1.93 -1.22 5.27
CA SER A 279 -3.01 -1.74 6.10
C SER A 279 -2.93 -1.29 7.56
N ILE A 280 -4.04 -1.44 8.27
CA ILE A 280 -4.05 -1.47 9.74
C ILE A 280 -4.20 -2.90 10.19
N GLN A 281 -3.36 -3.29 11.14
CA GLN A 281 -3.49 -4.57 11.83
C GLN A 281 -3.71 -4.39 13.33
N TYR A 282 -4.41 -5.33 13.94
CA TYR A 282 -4.71 -5.33 15.37
C TYR A 282 -4.34 -6.66 16.01
N ALA A 283 -3.71 -6.61 17.18
CA ALA A 283 -3.42 -7.76 18.03
C ALA A 283 -3.90 -7.46 19.45
N GLU A 284 -4.85 -8.27 19.95
CA GLU A 284 -5.33 -8.15 21.33
C GLU A 284 -4.21 -8.43 22.36
N ASP A 285 -3.33 -9.39 22.05
CA ASP A 285 -2.17 -9.76 22.86
C ASP A 285 -0.91 -8.96 22.50
N GLY A 286 -0.96 -8.08 21.49
CA GLY A 286 0.20 -7.34 20.99
C GLY A 286 1.19 -8.15 20.13
N ILE A 287 0.89 -9.41 19.82
CA ILE A 287 1.77 -10.33 19.06
C ILE A 287 1.05 -10.89 17.83
N ASN A 288 -0.19 -11.35 17.98
CA ASN A 288 -0.93 -12.07 16.96
C ASN A 288 -1.80 -11.11 16.13
N PHE A 289 -1.15 -10.42 15.19
CA PHE A 289 -1.78 -9.40 14.37
C PHE A 289 -2.74 -9.96 13.29
N LYS A 290 -3.91 -9.34 13.21
CA LYS A 290 -4.94 -9.55 12.19
C LYS A 290 -5.15 -8.31 11.34
N LEU A 291 -5.39 -8.49 10.04
CA LEU A 291 -5.76 -7.41 9.14
C LEU A 291 -7.15 -6.87 9.51
N VAL A 292 -7.26 -5.57 9.80
CA VAL A 292 -8.54 -4.95 10.20
C VAL A 292 -8.97 -3.76 9.34
N SER A 293 -8.06 -3.21 8.52
CA SER A 293 -8.41 -2.18 7.53
C SER A 293 -7.35 -2.12 6.44
N ASN A 294 -7.76 -1.67 5.25
CA ASN A 294 -6.86 -1.32 4.16
C ASN A 294 -6.79 0.20 4.00
N LEU A 295 -5.60 0.69 3.66
CA LEU A 295 -5.28 2.11 3.59
C LEU A 295 -4.89 2.51 2.16
N THR A 296 -5.03 3.81 1.91
CA THR A 296 -4.44 4.47 0.73
C THR A 296 -3.51 5.55 1.25
N LEU A 297 -2.27 5.57 0.74
CA LEU A 297 -1.26 6.57 1.07
C LEU A 297 -1.05 6.72 2.61
N PRO A 298 -0.67 5.65 3.33
CA PRO A 298 -0.33 5.76 4.74
C PRO A 298 0.94 6.59 4.97
N PRO A 299 1.14 7.15 6.19
CA PRO A 299 2.28 8.00 6.50
C PRO A 299 3.57 7.18 6.56
N PRO A 300 4.59 7.50 5.74
CA PRO A 300 5.88 6.81 5.78
C PRO A 300 6.65 7.14 7.05
N SER A 301 7.20 6.11 7.71
CA SER A 301 8.02 6.25 8.93
C SER A 301 7.36 7.12 10.00
N ALA A 302 6.11 6.79 10.35
CA ALA A 302 5.27 7.62 11.21
C ALA A 302 5.70 7.59 12.69
N GLY A 303 5.86 8.78 13.27
CA GLY A 303 6.00 9.05 14.70
C GLY A 303 4.74 9.73 15.24
N PRO A 304 3.73 8.97 15.71
CA PRO A 304 2.47 9.55 16.18
C PRO A 304 2.59 10.22 17.55
N PHE A 305 1.69 11.17 17.81
CA PHE A 305 1.35 11.51 19.19
C PHE A 305 0.33 10.50 19.73
N CYS A 306 0.76 9.71 20.72
CA CYS A 306 -0.08 8.71 21.38
C CYS A 306 0.01 8.89 22.90
N ALA A 307 -1.03 9.51 23.48
CA ALA A 307 -0.97 10.03 24.84
C ALA A 307 -0.88 8.96 25.94
N ASP A 308 -1.33 7.74 25.67
CA ASP A 308 -1.36 6.63 26.61
C ASP A 308 -0.31 5.55 26.33
N LYS A 309 0.58 5.78 25.36
CA LYS A 309 1.65 4.86 24.92
C LYS A 309 2.57 4.34 26.05
N PHE A 310 2.81 5.17 27.06
CA PHE A 310 3.70 4.84 28.19
C PHE A 310 2.98 4.66 29.53
N SER A 311 1.65 4.62 29.50
CA SER A 311 0.84 4.64 30.72
C SER A 311 0.53 3.24 31.28
N ASN A 312 1.01 2.18 30.61
CA ASN A 312 0.58 0.80 30.86
C ASN A 312 -0.95 0.65 30.77
N THR A 313 -1.58 1.37 29.84
CA THR A 313 -3.04 1.38 29.68
C THR A 313 -3.57 -0.01 29.35
N LYS A 314 -4.74 -0.32 29.90
CA LYS A 314 -5.54 -1.50 29.52
C LYS A 314 -6.62 -1.16 28.49
N GLU A 315 -6.81 0.12 28.20
CA GLU A 315 -7.79 0.64 27.25
C GLU A 315 -7.15 1.74 26.41
N GLY A 316 -6.39 1.33 25.40
CA GLY A 316 -5.72 2.22 24.47
C GLY A 316 -6.70 3.05 23.63
N LYS A 317 -6.42 4.34 23.48
CA LYS A 317 -7.34 5.28 22.81
C LYS A 317 -7.05 5.45 21.33
N GLY A 318 -5.82 5.20 20.88
CA GLY A 318 -5.37 5.49 19.53
C GLY A 318 -4.79 6.90 19.33
N ILE A 319 -4.75 7.35 18.09
CA ILE A 319 -4.01 8.53 17.60
C ILE A 319 -4.85 9.42 16.69
N PHE A 320 -4.42 10.67 16.53
CA PHE A 320 -5.06 11.62 15.61
C PHE A 320 -4.09 12.29 14.65
N TRP A 321 -2.80 12.32 14.99
CA TRP A 321 -1.79 13.03 14.23
C TRP A 321 -0.39 12.60 14.64
N GLY A 322 0.59 12.99 13.85
CA GLY A 322 2.00 12.77 14.12
C GLY A 322 2.88 13.43 13.08
N LEU A 323 4.17 13.09 13.11
CA LEU A 323 5.10 13.41 12.05
C LEU A 323 5.43 12.16 11.23
N ALA A 324 5.78 12.37 9.97
CA ALA A 324 6.26 11.38 9.02
C ALA A 324 7.44 11.99 8.26
N HIS A 325 8.16 11.20 7.45
CA HIS A 325 9.22 11.74 6.62
C HIS A 325 9.03 11.39 5.15
N LEU A 326 9.33 12.34 4.26
CA LEU A 326 9.41 12.07 2.82
C LEU A 326 10.88 11.87 2.45
N ALA A 327 11.20 10.64 2.05
CA ALA A 327 12.53 10.30 1.57
C ALA A 327 12.67 10.71 0.10
N GLN A 328 13.85 11.19 -0.26
CA GLN A 328 14.19 11.60 -1.63
C GLN A 328 15.29 10.70 -2.22
N GLU A 329 15.48 9.51 -1.65
CA GLU A 329 16.46 8.53 -2.11
C GLU A 329 16.16 8.01 -3.52
N GLU A 330 14.88 7.96 -3.90
CA GLU A 330 14.48 7.52 -5.25
C GLU A 330 14.83 8.55 -6.33
N THR A 331 14.74 9.85 -6.01
CA THR A 331 15.11 10.92 -6.94
C THR A 331 16.62 11.15 -6.95
N LYS A 332 17.36 10.65 -5.94
CA LYS A 332 18.82 10.78 -5.76
C LYS A 332 19.36 12.22 -5.75
N GLU A 333 18.46 13.20 -5.76
CA GLU A 333 18.79 14.61 -5.96
C GLU A 333 18.59 15.46 -4.69
N GLN A 334 17.94 14.93 -3.65
CA GLN A 334 17.51 15.73 -2.50
C GLN A 334 17.62 14.97 -1.15
N ASN A 335 17.60 15.72 -0.05
CA ASN A 335 17.61 15.17 1.30
C ASN A 335 16.18 14.87 1.80
N SER A 336 16.05 13.94 2.74
CA SER A 336 14.76 13.66 3.39
C SER A 336 14.33 14.80 4.32
N PHE A 337 13.01 15.00 4.45
CA PHE A 337 12.46 16.03 5.34
C PHE A 337 11.17 15.58 6.03
N LEU A 338 10.84 16.23 7.14
CA LEU A 338 9.66 15.92 7.95
C LEU A 338 8.41 16.61 7.41
N ILE A 339 7.28 15.91 7.51
CA ILE A 339 5.93 16.41 7.28
C ILE A 339 5.02 15.99 8.44
N ARG A 340 3.90 16.68 8.60
CA ARG A 340 2.84 16.28 9.54
C ARG A 340 1.82 15.41 8.83
N PHE A 341 1.28 14.42 9.54
CA PHE A 341 0.06 13.72 9.15
C PHE A 341 -1.04 13.90 10.20
N ASP A 342 -2.30 13.85 9.77
CA ASP A 342 -3.51 13.83 10.57
C ASP A 342 -4.42 12.68 10.09
N CYS A 343 -5.16 12.08 11.04
CA CYS A 343 -6.05 10.94 10.81
C CYS A 343 -7.22 10.92 11.81
N ASP A 344 -8.08 9.91 11.70
CA ASP A 344 -9.16 9.56 12.62
C ASP A 344 -9.03 8.10 13.10
N LEU A 345 -7.96 7.83 13.85
CA LEU A 345 -7.69 6.52 14.45
C LEU A 345 -7.79 6.62 15.96
N ASN A 346 -8.95 6.99 16.46
CA ASN A 346 -9.20 7.08 17.90
C ASN A 346 -10.55 6.45 18.28
N LYS A 347 -10.57 5.68 19.38
CA LYS A 347 -11.78 4.98 19.85
C LYS A 347 -12.76 5.89 20.56
N VAL A 348 -12.30 6.99 21.15
CA VAL A 348 -13.07 7.81 22.09
C VAL A 348 -13.67 9.02 21.41
N GLN A 349 -12.91 9.67 20.53
CA GLN A 349 -13.31 10.87 19.83
C GLN A 349 -13.24 10.62 18.32
N LYS A 350 -14.18 11.17 17.55
CA LYS A 350 -14.21 11.06 16.09
C LYS A 350 -13.82 12.37 15.42
N ARG A 351 -13.02 12.30 14.36
CA ARG A 351 -12.68 13.41 13.47
C ARG A 351 -13.39 13.25 12.13
N HIS A 352 -14.38 14.11 11.88
CA HIS A 352 -15.06 14.18 10.59
C HIS A 352 -14.10 14.59 9.45
N GLY A 353 -14.30 14.04 8.26
CA GLY A 353 -13.53 14.35 7.05
C GLY A 353 -12.35 13.40 6.76
N PHE A 354 -12.22 12.32 7.52
CA PHE A 354 -11.14 11.32 7.39
C PHE A 354 -11.64 9.91 7.04
N LYS A 355 -12.91 9.75 6.65
CA LYS A 355 -13.52 8.45 6.34
C LYS A 355 -14.05 8.35 4.91
N ASN A 356 -13.60 9.22 4.01
CA ASN A 356 -13.99 9.14 2.61
C ASN A 356 -13.27 7.95 1.93
N ASN A 357 -13.92 7.34 0.96
CA ASN A 357 -13.54 6.03 0.44
C ASN A 357 -12.98 6.12 -0.98
N ASP A 358 -13.36 7.18 -1.70
CA ASP A 358 -12.88 7.51 -3.03
C ASP A 358 -11.65 8.43 -2.91
N VAL A 359 -10.48 7.87 -3.21
CA VAL A 359 -9.18 8.54 -3.00
C VAL A 359 -8.31 8.37 -4.24
N GLY A 360 -8.85 8.72 -5.41
CA GLY A 360 -8.08 8.77 -6.65
C GLY A 360 -6.97 9.83 -6.60
N PHE A 361 -5.84 9.53 -7.24
CA PHE A 361 -4.73 10.45 -7.40
C PHE A 361 -4.91 11.34 -8.63
N ASN A 362 -4.37 12.56 -8.57
CA ASN A 362 -4.37 13.47 -9.72
C ASN A 362 -3.42 12.98 -10.82
N GLU A 363 -3.63 13.45 -12.04
CA GLU A 363 -2.79 13.13 -13.20
C GLU A 363 -1.30 13.36 -12.94
N ASP A 364 -0.94 14.50 -12.36
CA ASP A 364 0.45 14.84 -12.09
C ASP A 364 1.08 13.81 -11.18
N VAL A 365 0.33 13.16 -10.28
CA VAL A 365 0.80 12.09 -9.40
C VAL A 365 1.02 10.77 -10.17
N LEU A 366 0.04 10.36 -10.98
CA LEU A 366 -0.01 9.02 -11.59
C LEU A 366 0.84 8.88 -12.85
N LEU A 367 0.97 9.95 -13.65
CA LEU A 367 1.72 9.88 -14.89
C LEU A 367 3.19 9.58 -14.65
N SER A 368 3.66 8.55 -15.35
CA SER A 368 4.99 8.00 -15.24
C SER A 368 5.92 8.69 -16.24
N ASN A 369 6.85 9.50 -15.72
CA ASN A 369 7.86 10.18 -16.54
C ASN A 369 9.18 9.39 -16.64
N ASP A 370 9.27 8.28 -15.89
CA ASP A 370 10.46 7.46 -15.66
C ASP A 370 10.62 6.29 -16.66
N LEU A 371 9.60 6.03 -17.47
CA LEU A 371 9.59 5.00 -18.50
C LEU A 371 9.13 5.61 -19.82
N ILE A 372 9.80 5.28 -20.92
CA ILE A 372 9.22 5.49 -22.25
C ILE A 372 8.13 4.42 -22.40
N ALA A 373 6.89 4.82 -22.69
CA ALA A 373 5.83 3.88 -23.03
C ALA A 373 6.38 2.92 -24.09
N SER A 374 6.40 1.63 -23.80
CA SER A 374 6.96 0.68 -24.74
C SER A 374 6.14 0.78 -26.04
N ASN A 375 6.78 1.10 -27.16
CA ASN A 375 6.18 1.10 -28.52
C ASN A 375 5.79 -0.33 -28.97
N ASP A 376 5.43 -1.20 -28.04
CA ASP A 376 5.45 -2.64 -28.17
C ASP A 376 4.24 -3.15 -28.98
N GLN A 377 4.35 -2.98 -30.30
CA GLN A 377 3.95 -4.00 -31.27
C GLN A 377 4.54 -5.39 -30.92
N ILE A 378 5.56 -5.44 -30.05
CA ILE A 378 6.19 -6.63 -29.48
C ILE A 378 5.20 -7.49 -28.67
N SER A 379 4.14 -6.94 -28.06
CA SER A 379 3.25 -7.76 -27.21
C SER A 379 2.46 -8.82 -28.00
N TRP A 380 2.05 -8.56 -29.25
CA TRP A 380 1.22 -9.52 -30.00
C TRP A 380 2.02 -10.70 -30.58
N GLU A 381 3.22 -10.45 -31.14
CA GLU A 381 4.08 -11.51 -31.69
C GLU A 381 4.70 -12.39 -30.61
N VAL A 382 5.07 -11.80 -29.46
CA VAL A 382 5.58 -12.55 -28.30
C VAL A 382 4.46 -13.39 -27.66
N ASN A 383 3.26 -12.84 -27.50
CA ASN A 383 2.11 -13.60 -27.00
C ASN A 383 1.75 -14.79 -27.91
N LYS A 384 1.85 -14.64 -29.25
CA LYS A 384 1.65 -15.76 -30.19
C LYS A 384 2.65 -16.91 -30.01
N LYS A 385 3.91 -16.61 -29.70
CA LYS A 385 4.95 -17.62 -29.47
C LYS A 385 4.82 -18.30 -28.11
N ILE A 386 4.33 -17.58 -27.08
CA ILE A 386 4.13 -18.10 -25.73
C ILE A 386 2.93 -19.05 -25.66
N ILE A 387 1.84 -18.78 -26.41
CA ILE A 387 0.64 -19.64 -26.48
C ILE A 387 0.98 -21.10 -26.86
N ASN A 388 2.06 -21.32 -27.61
CA ASN A 388 2.48 -22.65 -28.07
C ASN A 388 3.56 -23.33 -27.20
N LYS A 389 3.99 -22.73 -26.08
CA LYS A 389 5.04 -23.26 -25.17
C LYS A 389 4.66 -23.16 -23.68
N ILE A 390 3.38 -23.33 -23.36
CA ILE A 390 2.91 -23.27 -21.98
C ILE A 390 3.18 -24.62 -21.30
N ASP A 391 4.30 -24.72 -20.60
CA ASP A 391 4.50 -25.79 -19.61
C ASP A 391 3.59 -25.59 -18.39
N GLU A 392 3.19 -26.69 -17.76
CA GLU A 392 2.43 -26.69 -16.51
C GLU A 392 3.20 -25.95 -15.40
N PRO A 393 2.50 -25.23 -14.51
CA PRO A 393 3.13 -24.51 -13.41
C PRO A 393 3.92 -25.48 -12.52
N LYS A 394 5.21 -25.21 -12.33
CA LYS A 394 6.01 -25.90 -11.31
C LYS A 394 5.50 -25.48 -9.94
N ASN A 395 4.69 -26.34 -9.31
CA ASN A 395 4.31 -26.21 -7.91
C ASN A 395 5.56 -26.02 -7.05
N ARG A 396 5.81 -24.78 -6.59
CA ARG A 396 6.78 -24.56 -5.52
C ARG A 396 6.18 -25.20 -4.27
N LYS A 397 6.80 -26.28 -3.79
CA LYS A 397 6.55 -26.79 -2.44
C LYS A 397 6.91 -25.69 -1.45
N VAL A 398 5.90 -25.05 -0.87
CA VAL A 398 6.07 -24.26 0.35
C VAL A 398 6.42 -25.25 1.45
N LEU A 399 7.61 -25.14 2.02
CA LEU A 399 7.95 -25.91 3.22
C LEU A 399 7.07 -25.38 4.35
N ASN A 400 6.22 -26.24 4.92
CA ASN A 400 5.45 -25.91 6.11
C ASN A 400 6.42 -25.78 7.29
N PRO A 401 6.46 -24.63 7.99
CA PRO A 401 7.31 -24.49 9.16
C PRO A 401 6.85 -25.46 10.25
N THR A 402 7.79 -26.09 10.93
CA THR A 402 7.53 -26.91 12.12
C THR A 402 7.67 -26.02 13.36
N GLY A 403 6.57 -25.69 14.05
CA GLY A 403 6.60 -24.94 15.31
C GLY A 403 5.42 -23.96 15.48
N ASP A 404 5.37 -23.31 16.64
CA ASP A 404 4.40 -22.25 16.91
C ASP A 404 4.76 -20.99 16.12
N LEU A 405 3.84 -20.55 15.27
CA LEU A 405 3.98 -19.36 14.42
C LEU A 405 3.00 -18.27 14.88
N SER A 406 3.38 -17.01 14.71
CA SER A 406 2.44 -15.89 14.84
C SER A 406 1.30 -16.02 13.83
N LEU A 407 0.14 -15.40 14.12
CA LEU A 407 -0.99 -15.39 13.17
C LEU A 407 -0.59 -14.85 11.80
N SER A 408 0.23 -13.80 11.74
CA SER A 408 0.69 -13.21 10.48
C SER A 408 1.57 -14.17 9.68
N THR A 409 2.48 -14.89 10.35
CA THR A 409 3.33 -15.87 9.67
C THR A 409 2.51 -17.06 9.16
N LYS A 410 1.56 -17.58 9.96
CA LYS A 410 0.63 -18.64 9.51
C LYS A 410 -0.15 -18.20 8.27
N ARG A 411 -0.75 -17.01 8.35
CA ARG A 411 -1.47 -16.38 7.24
C ARG A 411 -0.59 -16.24 5.99
N ASN A 412 0.69 -15.91 6.13
CA ASN A 412 1.60 -15.89 4.98
C ASN A 412 1.74 -17.25 4.30
N HIS A 413 1.93 -18.33 5.06
CA HIS A 413 2.05 -19.67 4.50
C HIS A 413 0.75 -20.19 3.87
N GLU A 414 -0.39 -19.88 4.50
CA GLU A 414 -1.70 -20.41 4.10
C GLU A 414 -2.35 -19.62 2.95
N ILE A 415 -2.10 -18.31 2.85
CA ILE A 415 -2.86 -17.40 1.98
C ILE A 415 -2.00 -16.89 0.82
N TYR A 416 -0.86 -16.27 1.15
CA TYR A 416 -0.01 -15.56 0.19
C TYR A 416 1.03 -16.47 -0.46
N GLY A 417 1.65 -17.35 0.31
CA GLY A 417 2.72 -18.27 -0.11
C GLY A 417 4.07 -17.59 -0.38
N VAL A 418 4.15 -16.25 -0.28
CA VAL A 418 5.35 -15.44 -0.57
C VAL A 418 5.40 -14.22 0.34
N TYR A 419 6.60 -13.84 0.78
CA TYR A 419 6.80 -12.69 1.66
C TYR A 419 7.07 -11.38 0.92
N LYS A 420 7.60 -11.49 -0.30
CA LYS A 420 7.95 -10.32 -1.11
C LYS A 420 7.02 -10.19 -2.29
N ASP A 421 6.72 -8.95 -2.63
CA ASP A 421 5.94 -8.60 -3.80
C ASP A 421 6.59 -9.10 -5.10
N ASP A 422 7.92 -9.04 -5.21
CA ASP A 422 8.69 -9.51 -6.38
C ASP A 422 8.75 -11.05 -6.53
N GLN A 423 8.18 -11.78 -5.57
CA GLN A 423 7.97 -13.23 -5.62
C GLN A 423 6.58 -13.60 -6.14
N ASN A 424 5.65 -12.64 -6.16
CA ASN A 424 4.26 -12.87 -6.51
C ASN A 424 4.02 -12.51 -7.99
N GLU A 425 3.66 -13.50 -8.81
CA GLU A 425 3.34 -13.26 -10.23
C GLU A 425 2.08 -12.42 -10.45
N LEU A 426 1.24 -12.27 -9.43
CA LEU A 426 0.04 -11.45 -9.46
C LEU A 426 0.26 -10.04 -8.93
N PHE A 427 1.52 -9.65 -8.73
CA PHE A 427 1.88 -8.32 -8.25
C PHE A 427 2.54 -7.49 -9.35
N THR A 428 2.18 -6.20 -9.40
CA THR A 428 2.73 -5.21 -10.34
C THR A 428 2.58 -3.80 -9.76
N ALA A 429 3.53 -2.92 -10.07
CA ALA A 429 3.31 -1.48 -10.04
C ALA A 429 2.64 -1.09 -11.36
N PHE A 430 1.47 -0.44 -11.30
CA PHE A 430 0.84 0.11 -12.51
C PHE A 430 1.56 1.38 -12.95
N LYS A 431 1.68 1.54 -14.27
CA LYS A 431 2.32 2.68 -14.90
C LYS A 431 1.37 3.37 -15.85
N TYR A 432 1.25 4.69 -15.77
CA TYR A 432 0.25 5.45 -16.50
C TYR A 432 0.89 6.41 -17.49
N PHE A 433 0.34 6.45 -18.69
CA PHE A 433 0.82 7.26 -19.82
C PHE A 433 -0.33 8.06 -20.44
N PRO A 434 -0.07 9.32 -20.83
CA PRO A 434 -1.07 10.12 -21.53
C PRO A 434 -1.38 9.50 -22.91
N LEU A 435 -2.64 9.64 -23.34
CA LEU A 435 -3.08 9.29 -24.68
C LEU A 435 -3.17 10.55 -25.54
N THR A 436 -3.05 10.39 -26.86
CA THR A 436 -3.38 11.44 -27.82
C THR A 436 -4.56 11.05 -28.69
N GLY A 437 -5.20 12.03 -29.32
CA GLY A 437 -6.36 11.80 -30.19
C GLY A 437 -7.72 11.71 -29.48
N PHE A 438 -7.74 11.95 -28.17
CA PHE A 438 -8.94 12.29 -27.39
C PHE A 438 -8.94 13.79 -27.08
N PRO A 439 -9.43 14.67 -27.98
CA PRO A 439 -9.37 16.11 -27.75
C PRO A 439 -10.19 16.51 -26.52
N TYR A 440 -9.72 17.54 -25.81
CA TYR A 440 -10.51 18.16 -24.76
C TYR A 440 -11.76 18.81 -25.36
N GLU A 441 -12.91 18.56 -24.73
CA GLU A 441 -14.18 19.20 -25.04
C GLU A 441 -14.79 19.70 -23.72
N ASP A 442 -15.26 20.95 -23.67
CA ASP A 442 -15.79 21.54 -22.44
C ASP A 442 -17.03 20.78 -21.91
N GLY A 443 -16.98 20.37 -20.64
CA GLY A 443 -18.03 19.58 -20.00
C GLY A 443 -18.14 18.14 -20.53
N PHE A 444 -17.04 17.59 -21.05
CA PHE A 444 -16.96 16.26 -21.65
C PHE A 444 -16.07 15.33 -20.81
N SER A 445 -16.66 14.28 -20.26
CA SER A 445 -15.97 13.28 -19.43
C SER A 445 -15.95 11.93 -20.15
N ARG A 446 -14.78 11.29 -20.21
CA ARG A 446 -14.61 9.93 -20.74
C ARG A 446 -14.33 8.98 -19.57
N ASN A 447 -15.22 8.02 -19.38
CA ASN A 447 -15.26 7.16 -18.19
C ASN A 447 -15.38 5.70 -18.62
N THR A 448 -15.08 4.80 -17.69
CA THR A 448 -15.41 3.36 -17.79
C THR A 448 -15.13 2.73 -19.18
N PRO A 449 -13.85 2.73 -19.63
CA PRO A 449 -13.47 2.03 -20.85
C PRO A 449 -13.80 0.54 -20.76
N SER A 450 -14.32 -0.02 -21.85
CA SER A 450 -14.47 -1.46 -22.05
C SER A 450 -13.10 -2.12 -22.08
N LYS A 451 -13.08 -3.47 -22.13
CA LYS A 451 -11.89 -4.18 -22.56
C LYS A 451 -11.42 -3.64 -23.92
N VAL A 452 -10.10 -3.49 -24.06
CA VAL A 452 -9.50 -3.18 -25.34
C VAL A 452 -9.46 -4.47 -26.16
N ILE A 453 -9.83 -4.41 -27.44
CA ILE A 453 -9.80 -5.56 -28.34
C ILE A 453 -8.86 -5.29 -29.52
N PHE A 454 -8.21 -6.34 -30.02
CA PHE A 454 -7.43 -6.29 -31.26
C PHE A 454 -8.21 -6.95 -32.39
N HIS A 455 -8.47 -6.22 -33.47
CA HIS A 455 -9.17 -6.72 -34.63
C HIS A 455 -8.64 -6.08 -35.93
N LYS A 456 -8.41 -6.91 -36.96
CA LYS A 456 -7.98 -6.44 -38.30
C LYS A 456 -6.78 -5.47 -38.31
N GLY A 457 -5.85 -5.64 -37.37
CA GLY A 457 -4.66 -4.80 -37.27
C GLY A 457 -4.82 -3.54 -36.41
N GLU A 458 -5.99 -3.32 -35.82
CA GLU A 458 -6.30 -2.16 -34.99
C GLU A 458 -6.76 -2.57 -33.59
N TRP A 459 -6.47 -1.69 -32.62
CA TRP A 459 -7.04 -1.69 -31.29
C TRP A 459 -8.37 -0.95 -31.31
N HIS A 460 -9.36 -1.46 -30.58
CA HIS A 460 -10.66 -0.80 -30.42
C HIS A 460 -11.05 -0.75 -28.95
N VAL A 461 -11.71 0.34 -28.55
CA VAL A 461 -12.27 0.53 -27.22
C VAL A 461 -13.62 1.25 -27.31
N TRP A 462 -14.51 0.92 -26.40
CA TRP A 462 -15.78 1.60 -26.19
C TRP A 462 -15.77 2.18 -24.78
N TYR A 463 -16.42 3.32 -24.56
CA TYR A 463 -16.39 3.98 -23.26
C TYR A 463 -17.66 4.80 -23.05
N ASP A 464 -17.98 5.05 -21.77
CA ASP A 464 -19.02 5.98 -21.40
C ASP A 464 -18.51 7.42 -21.56
N CYS A 465 -19.30 8.22 -22.24
CA CYS A 465 -19.08 9.63 -22.44
C CYS A 465 -20.20 10.38 -21.72
N ILE A 466 -19.86 11.19 -20.73
CA ILE A 466 -20.80 12.09 -20.06
C ILE A 466 -20.59 13.50 -20.62
N ASN A 467 -21.65 14.08 -21.16
CA ASN A 467 -21.63 15.45 -21.67
C ASN A 467 -22.91 16.22 -21.26
N LYS A 468 -23.03 17.48 -21.67
CA LYS A 468 -24.19 18.36 -21.38
C LYS A 468 -25.55 17.76 -21.81
N LYS A 469 -25.56 16.80 -22.75
CA LYS A 469 -26.78 16.13 -23.27
C LYS A 469 -27.10 14.80 -22.58
N GLY A 470 -26.25 14.32 -21.66
CA GLY A 470 -26.40 13.06 -20.94
C GLY A 470 -25.21 12.11 -21.13
N SER A 471 -25.43 10.83 -20.82
CA SER A 471 -24.43 9.76 -20.99
C SER A 471 -24.67 9.03 -22.32
N GLU A 472 -23.59 8.75 -23.04
CA GLU A 472 -23.59 8.02 -24.31
C GLU A 472 -22.39 7.08 -24.44
N ILE A 473 -22.57 5.99 -25.18
CA ILE A 473 -21.45 5.10 -25.52
C ILE A 473 -20.81 5.57 -26.82
N ARG A 474 -19.48 5.76 -26.79
CA ARG A 474 -18.64 6.07 -27.95
C ARG A 474 -17.63 4.96 -28.23
N HIS A 475 -17.01 5.02 -29.40
CA HIS A 475 -15.97 4.10 -29.86
C HIS A 475 -14.73 4.87 -30.30
N ALA A 476 -13.55 4.30 -30.05
CA ALA A 476 -12.29 4.77 -30.62
C ALA A 476 -11.45 3.59 -31.13
N SER A 477 -10.63 3.83 -32.14
CA SER A 477 -9.62 2.87 -32.61
C SER A 477 -8.21 3.43 -32.60
N SER A 478 -7.20 2.55 -32.61
CA SER A 478 -5.79 2.93 -32.58
C SER A 478 -4.92 1.88 -33.27
N LEU A 479 -3.85 2.31 -33.96
CA LEU A 479 -2.88 1.40 -34.57
C LEU A 479 -1.76 0.99 -33.59
N ASP A 480 -1.50 1.80 -32.58
CA ASP A 480 -0.35 1.65 -31.66
C ASP A 480 -0.76 1.57 -30.17
N GLY A 481 -2.03 1.82 -29.85
CA GLY A 481 -2.56 1.86 -28.49
C GLY A 481 -2.22 3.14 -27.72
N LEU A 482 -1.63 4.15 -28.36
CA LEU A 482 -1.23 5.45 -27.79
C LEU A 482 -1.94 6.63 -28.47
N VAL A 483 -2.08 6.58 -29.80
CA VAL A 483 -2.77 7.58 -30.62
C VAL A 483 -4.12 6.99 -31.05
N TRP A 484 -5.20 7.60 -30.58
CA TRP A 484 -6.56 7.11 -30.78
C TRP A 484 -7.36 8.00 -31.74
N SER A 485 -8.21 7.38 -32.56
CA SER A 485 -9.18 8.06 -33.42
C SER A 485 -10.57 7.84 -32.85
N GLU A 486 -11.12 8.87 -32.20
CA GLU A 486 -12.46 8.85 -31.62
C GLU A 486 -13.55 9.00 -32.71
N THR A 487 -14.54 8.11 -32.67
CA THR A 487 -15.78 8.30 -33.44
C THR A 487 -16.64 9.35 -32.76
N LYS A 488 -16.97 10.43 -33.48
CA LYS A 488 -17.89 11.47 -32.99
C LYS A 488 -19.36 11.02 -32.96
N ALA A 489 -19.65 9.83 -33.47
CA ALA A 489 -21.00 9.28 -33.54
C ALA A 489 -21.36 8.55 -32.24
N CYS A 490 -22.46 8.99 -31.63
CA CYS A 490 -23.09 8.29 -30.51
C CYS A 490 -23.55 6.90 -30.96
N ILE A 491 -23.04 5.83 -30.32
CA ILE A 491 -23.49 4.46 -30.58
C ILE A 491 -24.80 4.20 -29.84
N ILE A 492 -24.89 4.61 -28.57
CA ILE A 492 -26.10 4.46 -27.75
C ILE A 492 -26.28 5.64 -26.79
N LYS A 493 -27.51 6.17 -26.70
CA LYS A 493 -27.88 7.24 -25.75
C LYS A 493 -28.43 6.70 -24.42
N ASN A 494 -28.16 7.41 -23.34
CA ASN A 494 -28.67 7.18 -21.99
C ASN A 494 -28.33 5.76 -21.47
N CYS A 495 -27.06 5.39 -21.53
CA CYS A 495 -26.54 4.05 -21.23
C CYS A 495 -25.21 4.14 -20.51
N THR A 496 -24.99 3.35 -19.46
CA THR A 496 -23.96 3.69 -18.47
C THR A 496 -22.92 2.60 -18.22
N ASN A 497 -22.66 1.67 -19.15
CA ASN A 497 -21.64 0.62 -19.00
C ASN A 497 -21.49 -0.24 -20.26
N PRO A 498 -20.36 -0.21 -20.98
CA PRO A 498 -20.08 -1.12 -22.10
C PRO A 498 -19.11 -2.27 -21.74
N ASP A 499 -19.37 -3.50 -22.19
CA ASP A 499 -18.33 -4.53 -22.34
C ASP A 499 -18.55 -5.34 -23.62
N ILE A 500 -17.53 -6.06 -24.11
CA ILE A 500 -17.55 -6.69 -25.44
C ILE A 500 -17.39 -8.20 -25.34
N LEU A 501 -18.07 -8.95 -26.21
CA LEU A 501 -17.85 -10.37 -26.46
C LEU A 501 -17.42 -10.59 -27.90
N LYS A 502 -16.44 -11.46 -28.13
CA LYS A 502 -16.15 -12.01 -29.47
C LYS A 502 -16.75 -13.41 -29.59
N TRP A 503 -17.60 -13.62 -30.59
CA TRP A 503 -18.20 -14.93 -30.86
C TRP A 503 -18.26 -15.20 -32.36
N LYS A 504 -17.71 -16.36 -32.79
CA LYS A 504 -17.64 -16.79 -34.20
C LYS A 504 -17.17 -15.71 -35.20
N GLY A 505 -16.33 -14.79 -34.75
CA GLY A 505 -15.82 -13.68 -35.57
C GLY A 505 -16.62 -12.38 -35.48
N CYS A 506 -17.80 -12.39 -34.85
CA CYS A 506 -18.62 -11.22 -34.57
C CYS A 506 -18.28 -10.61 -33.20
N PHE A 507 -18.43 -9.30 -33.08
CA PHE A 507 -18.33 -8.61 -31.79
C PHE A 507 -19.71 -8.14 -31.32
N PHE A 508 -20.00 -8.41 -30.06
CA PHE A 508 -21.22 -7.99 -29.38
C PHE A 508 -20.88 -7.00 -28.29
N LEU A 509 -21.54 -5.85 -28.29
CA LEU A 509 -21.42 -4.84 -27.26
C LEU A 509 -22.57 -4.99 -26.26
N TYR A 510 -22.25 -5.32 -25.02
CA TYR A 510 -23.16 -5.41 -23.89
C TYR A 510 -23.26 -4.07 -23.19
N VAL A 511 -24.48 -3.58 -23.02
CA VAL A 511 -24.71 -2.28 -22.38
C VAL A 511 -25.80 -2.34 -21.32
N VAL A 512 -25.49 -1.88 -20.11
CA VAL A 512 -26.46 -1.86 -19.01
C VAL A 512 -27.17 -0.50 -18.93
N LYS A 513 -28.50 -0.53 -18.94
CA LYS A 513 -29.36 0.64 -18.70
C LYS A 513 -30.20 0.48 -17.46
N LYS A 514 -30.23 1.52 -16.64
CA LYS A 514 -31.02 1.59 -15.41
C LYS A 514 -32.19 2.53 -15.59
N TYR A 515 -33.33 2.16 -15.02
CA TYR A 515 -34.53 3.00 -14.98
C TYR A 515 -34.80 3.39 -13.53
N LEU A 516 -34.75 4.69 -13.26
CA LEU A 516 -34.96 5.29 -11.94
C LEU A 516 -36.36 5.93 -11.86
N LYS A 517 -37.08 5.71 -10.77
CA LYS A 517 -38.30 6.45 -10.38
C LYS A 517 -38.20 6.83 -8.91
N ASN A 518 -38.33 8.11 -8.57
CA ASN A 518 -38.16 8.64 -7.20
C ASN A 518 -36.84 8.20 -6.53
N ASN A 519 -35.72 8.27 -7.26
CA ASN A 519 -34.42 7.75 -6.83
C ASN A 519 -34.41 6.27 -6.45
N LYS A 520 -35.33 5.45 -6.96
CA LYS A 520 -35.32 3.99 -6.82
C LYS A 520 -35.20 3.31 -8.18
N ILE A 521 -34.35 2.29 -8.30
CA ILE A 521 -34.28 1.48 -9.51
C ILE A 521 -35.52 0.59 -9.56
N VAL A 522 -36.32 0.80 -10.60
CA VAL A 522 -37.54 0.01 -10.85
C VAL A 522 -37.31 -1.04 -11.94
N LYS A 523 -36.26 -0.91 -12.74
CA LYS A 523 -35.92 -1.86 -13.82
C LYS A 523 -34.47 -1.70 -14.29
N THR A 524 -33.80 -2.81 -14.56
CA THR A 524 -32.52 -2.87 -15.28
C THR A 524 -32.73 -3.58 -16.62
N LYS A 525 -32.17 -3.05 -17.71
CA LYS A 525 -32.14 -3.72 -19.03
C LYS A 525 -30.71 -3.80 -19.53
N ILE A 526 -30.32 -4.96 -20.02
CA ILE A 526 -29.05 -5.14 -20.74
C ILE A 526 -29.36 -5.18 -22.23
N PHE A 527 -28.63 -4.38 -22.99
CA PHE A 527 -28.68 -4.31 -24.45
C PHE A 527 -27.49 -5.07 -25.01
N VAL A 528 -27.71 -5.80 -26.09
CA VAL A 528 -26.66 -6.45 -26.86
C VAL A 528 -26.74 -5.86 -28.25
N LEU A 529 -25.70 -5.13 -28.66
CA LEU A 529 -25.59 -4.62 -30.03
C LEU A 529 -24.63 -5.48 -30.83
N GLU A 530 -25.07 -5.86 -32.01
CA GLU A 530 -24.29 -6.61 -32.98
C GLU A 530 -23.49 -5.66 -33.87
N SER A 531 -22.18 -5.91 -34.01
CA SER A 531 -21.34 -5.30 -35.04
C SER A 531 -21.32 -6.22 -36.28
N PRO A 532 -21.22 -5.69 -37.52
CA PRO A 532 -22.00 -6.16 -38.66
C PRO A 532 -21.68 -7.58 -39.12
N SER A 533 -22.69 -8.46 -38.95
CA SER A 533 -23.06 -9.65 -39.75
C SER A 533 -22.77 -11.03 -39.12
N PRO A 534 -23.66 -12.05 -39.28
CA PRO A 534 -25.03 -12.12 -38.77
C PRO A 534 -25.34 -13.48 -38.07
N LEU A 535 -26.27 -13.50 -37.08
CA LEU A 535 -27.25 -14.58 -36.73
C LEU A 535 -27.43 -14.89 -35.21
N GLY A 536 -28.18 -14.03 -34.50
CA GLY A 536 -29.18 -14.29 -33.41
C GLY A 536 -28.78 -15.02 -32.10
N PRO A 537 -29.68 -15.17 -31.09
CA PRO A 537 -30.69 -14.27 -30.53
C PRO A 537 -30.44 -13.97 -29.01
N TRP A 538 -30.40 -12.70 -28.57
CA TRP A 538 -30.19 -12.35 -27.14
C TRP A 538 -31.28 -11.47 -26.53
N GLY A 539 -32.49 -11.60 -27.05
CA GLY A 539 -33.66 -10.87 -26.57
C GLY A 539 -34.31 -11.49 -25.35
N LYS A 540 -33.66 -11.55 -24.18
CA LYS A 540 -34.30 -11.57 -22.83
C LYS A 540 -33.31 -11.57 -21.66
N LEU A 541 -32.40 -10.60 -21.62
CA LEU A 541 -31.74 -10.19 -20.36
C LEU A 541 -32.67 -9.36 -19.44
N LYS A 542 -33.96 -9.21 -19.81
CA LYS A 542 -34.95 -8.35 -19.13
C LYS A 542 -35.53 -8.96 -17.85
N ASP A 543 -35.39 -10.27 -17.66
CA ASP A 543 -36.13 -11.02 -16.63
C ASP A 543 -35.26 -11.36 -15.39
N LEU A 544 -34.02 -10.86 -15.31
CA LEU A 544 -33.02 -11.26 -14.33
C LEU A 544 -33.27 -10.82 -12.87
N GLY A 545 -34.40 -10.19 -12.53
CA GLY A 545 -34.71 -9.83 -11.13
C GLY A 545 -33.62 -9.00 -10.42
N LEU A 546 -32.76 -8.31 -11.17
CA LEU A 546 -31.57 -7.65 -10.63
C LEU A 546 -31.95 -6.34 -9.93
N PHE A 547 -31.84 -6.33 -8.61
CA PHE A 547 -31.89 -5.12 -7.81
C PHE A 547 -30.57 -4.36 -8.00
N GLN A 548 -30.60 -3.33 -8.85
CA GLN A 548 -29.53 -2.33 -9.02
C GLN A 548 -28.10 -2.83 -9.29
N ILE A 549 -27.71 -2.78 -10.57
CA ILE A 549 -26.29 -2.79 -10.97
C ILE A 549 -25.71 -1.41 -10.63
N HIS A 550 -24.47 -1.29 -10.13
CA HIS A 550 -23.82 0.03 -9.90
C HIS A 550 -23.17 0.55 -11.20
N GLN A 551 -22.71 1.81 -11.25
CA GLN A 551 -22.22 2.49 -12.47
C GLN A 551 -20.95 1.88 -13.10
N ASN A 552 -20.49 0.71 -12.64
CA ASN A 552 -19.22 0.12 -13.06
C ASN A 552 -19.45 -1.17 -13.84
N SER A 553 -18.59 -1.39 -14.83
CA SER A 553 -18.86 -2.28 -15.96
C SER A 553 -18.89 -3.75 -15.55
N PRO A 554 -19.85 -4.56 -16.06
CA PRO A 554 -19.72 -6.00 -15.96
C PRO A 554 -18.48 -6.45 -16.76
N TYR A 555 -17.86 -7.55 -16.35
CA TYR A 555 -16.71 -8.13 -17.03
C TYR A 555 -17.06 -9.49 -17.60
N LEU A 556 -16.90 -9.62 -18.91
CA LEU A 556 -17.23 -10.80 -19.67
C LEU A 556 -15.98 -11.55 -20.10
N LEU A 557 -15.97 -12.87 -19.88
CA LEU A 557 -14.89 -13.78 -20.25
C LEU A 557 -15.46 -15.04 -20.90
N VAL A 558 -14.76 -15.59 -21.89
CA VAL A 558 -14.97 -16.96 -22.38
C VAL A 558 -13.83 -17.80 -21.85
N ARG A 559 -14.15 -18.91 -21.18
CA ARG A 559 -13.16 -19.85 -20.65
C ARG A 559 -13.77 -21.24 -20.56
N GLN A 560 -13.02 -22.25 -20.98
CA GLN A 560 -13.44 -23.67 -20.92
C GLN A 560 -14.78 -23.94 -21.64
N GLY A 561 -15.08 -23.20 -22.72
CA GLY A 561 -16.35 -23.34 -23.46
C GLY A 561 -17.57 -22.73 -22.74
N LEU A 562 -17.33 -21.94 -21.71
CA LEU A 562 -18.36 -21.25 -20.94
C LEU A 562 -18.17 -19.74 -21.04
N ILE A 563 -19.29 -19.02 -21.03
CA ILE A 563 -19.36 -17.56 -20.94
C ILE A 563 -19.55 -17.19 -19.47
N TRP A 564 -18.64 -16.39 -18.92
CA TRP A 564 -18.62 -15.91 -17.55
C TRP A 564 -18.86 -14.40 -17.53
N LEU A 565 -19.95 -13.98 -16.90
CA LEU A 565 -20.29 -12.57 -16.71
C LEU A 565 -20.16 -12.22 -15.22
N TYR A 566 -19.08 -11.53 -14.86
CA TYR A 566 -18.93 -10.94 -13.53
C TYR A 566 -19.62 -9.59 -13.50
N PHE A 567 -20.48 -9.36 -12.52
CA PHE A 567 -21.21 -8.10 -12.40
C PHE A 567 -21.39 -7.74 -10.93
N ASN A 568 -21.49 -6.44 -10.66
CA ASN A 568 -21.74 -5.96 -9.32
C ASN A 568 -23.23 -5.73 -9.04
N GLN A 569 -23.60 -5.90 -7.78
CA GLN A 569 -24.93 -5.69 -7.24
C GLN A 569 -24.79 -4.90 -5.94
N SER A 570 -25.65 -3.91 -5.70
CA SER A 570 -25.70 -3.19 -4.42
C SER A 570 -26.93 -3.60 -3.61
N LYS A 571 -26.76 -3.80 -2.30
CA LYS A 571 -27.86 -4.17 -1.39
C LYS A 571 -28.82 -3.03 -1.09
N ARG A 572 -28.41 -1.76 -1.21
CA ARG A 572 -29.28 -0.58 -1.01
C ARG A 572 -28.93 0.55 -1.99
N LEU A 573 -29.93 1.35 -2.35
CA LEU A 573 -29.72 2.59 -3.09
C LEU A 573 -28.77 3.50 -2.28
N GLN A 574 -27.65 3.90 -2.90
CA GLN A 574 -26.69 4.86 -2.34
C GLN A 574 -25.81 4.33 -1.18
N THR A 575 -25.69 3.01 -0.98
CA THR A 575 -24.70 2.44 -0.04
C THR A 575 -23.54 1.76 -0.76
N GLU A 576 -22.35 1.87 -0.18
CA GLU A 576 -21.08 1.32 -0.68
C GLU A 576 -20.90 -0.18 -0.47
N GLU A 577 -21.93 -0.88 0.02
CA GLU A 577 -21.95 -2.34 0.11
C GLU A 577 -22.25 -2.94 -1.28
N VAL A 578 -21.16 -3.28 -1.97
CA VAL A 578 -21.17 -3.90 -3.29
C VAL A 578 -20.81 -5.37 -3.19
N GLU A 579 -21.61 -6.19 -3.85
CA GLU A 579 -21.37 -7.62 -4.03
C GLU A 579 -21.14 -7.90 -5.51
N TRP A 580 -20.01 -8.52 -5.84
CA TRP A 580 -19.79 -9.07 -7.16
C TRP A 580 -20.39 -10.47 -7.22
N ARG A 581 -21.11 -10.75 -8.30
CA ARG A 581 -21.67 -12.06 -8.62
C ARG A 581 -21.20 -12.48 -9.99
N VAL A 582 -21.32 -13.78 -10.26
CA VAL A 582 -21.00 -14.33 -11.57
C VAL A 582 -22.20 -15.08 -12.13
N LEU A 583 -22.42 -14.91 -13.43
CA LEU A 583 -23.35 -15.69 -14.21
C LEU A 583 -22.54 -16.53 -15.20
N VAL A 584 -22.85 -17.83 -15.26
CA VAL A 584 -22.13 -18.78 -16.11
C VAL A 584 -23.10 -19.42 -17.11
N SER A 585 -22.72 -19.43 -18.38
CA SER A 585 -23.52 -20.02 -19.46
C SER A 585 -22.69 -20.97 -20.30
N ASP A 586 -23.29 -22.09 -20.66
CA ASP A 586 -22.74 -23.04 -21.64
C ASP A 586 -23.02 -22.53 -23.06
N GLU A 587 -21.99 -22.47 -23.89
CA GLU A 587 -22.07 -22.01 -25.28
C GLU A 587 -22.95 -22.92 -26.16
N ALA A 588 -23.04 -24.22 -25.84
CA ALA A 588 -23.74 -25.21 -26.66
C ALA A 588 -25.22 -25.38 -26.29
N LYS A 589 -25.64 -24.95 -25.09
CA LYS A 589 -26.97 -25.26 -24.53
C LYS A 589 -27.99 -24.12 -24.60
N GLY A 590 -27.62 -22.95 -25.13
CA GLY A 590 -28.50 -21.76 -25.07
C GLY A 590 -28.42 -21.03 -23.72
N PRO A 591 -29.19 -19.95 -23.51
CA PRO A 591 -28.76 -18.87 -22.62
C PRO A 591 -29.07 -19.14 -21.14
N TYR A 592 -28.00 -19.24 -20.34
CA TYR A 592 -27.91 -19.07 -18.88
C TYR A 592 -28.47 -20.20 -18.01
N ASN A 593 -27.58 -20.90 -17.31
CA ASN A 593 -27.98 -22.00 -16.41
C ASN A 593 -27.92 -21.59 -14.92
N GLU A 594 -26.93 -20.80 -14.49
CA GLU A 594 -26.71 -20.55 -13.05
C GLU A 594 -26.12 -19.15 -12.78
N ILE A 595 -26.73 -18.42 -11.84
CA ILE A 595 -26.12 -17.25 -11.16
C ILE A 595 -25.55 -17.76 -9.85
N SER A 596 -24.39 -17.26 -9.44
CA SER A 596 -23.81 -17.58 -8.14
C SER A 596 -24.79 -17.27 -7.02
N SER A 597 -25.13 -18.29 -6.23
CA SER A 597 -26.05 -18.18 -5.09
C SER A 597 -25.51 -17.20 -4.03
N LYS A 598 -24.17 -17.12 -3.91
CA LYS A 598 -23.45 -16.19 -3.05
C LYS A 598 -22.63 -15.19 -3.88
N PRO A 599 -22.29 -14.02 -3.31
CA PRO A 599 -21.27 -13.14 -3.88
C PRO A 599 -19.94 -13.87 -4.05
N VAL A 600 -19.24 -13.57 -5.14
CA VAL A 600 -17.86 -14.04 -5.37
C VAL A 600 -16.83 -13.08 -4.77
N LEU A 601 -17.17 -11.80 -4.60
CA LEU A 601 -16.38 -10.79 -3.90
C LEU A 601 -17.28 -9.76 -3.22
N THR A 602 -16.92 -9.34 -2.00
CA THR A 602 -17.48 -8.18 -1.28
C THR A 602 -16.54 -6.99 -1.36
N SER A 603 -16.04 -6.72 -2.56
CA SER A 603 -15.10 -5.63 -2.85
C SER A 603 -15.82 -4.43 -3.46
N GLY A 604 -15.22 -3.24 -3.37
CA GLY A 604 -15.79 -1.97 -3.82
C GLY A 604 -16.24 -1.95 -5.29
N TYR A 605 -16.68 -0.77 -5.73
CA TYR A 605 -17.37 -0.62 -7.02
C TYR A 605 -16.52 -1.02 -8.23
N GLU A 606 -15.20 -0.92 -8.12
CA GLU A 606 -14.25 -1.02 -9.22
C GLU A 606 -13.48 -2.32 -9.09
N VAL A 607 -13.86 -3.33 -9.85
CA VAL A 607 -13.10 -4.57 -9.96
C VAL A 607 -13.06 -4.97 -11.41
N PHE A 608 -11.88 -5.28 -11.95
CA PHE A 608 -11.76 -5.86 -13.28
C PHE A 608 -11.23 -7.29 -13.22
N PHE A 609 -11.74 -8.13 -14.13
CA PHE A 609 -11.48 -9.57 -14.16
C PHE A 609 -10.76 -9.97 -15.45
N PHE A 610 -9.80 -10.87 -15.33
CA PHE A 610 -9.09 -11.47 -16.47
C PHE A 610 -8.61 -12.89 -16.15
N PRO A 611 -8.50 -13.78 -17.17
CA PRO A 611 -7.92 -15.10 -16.99
C PRO A 611 -6.41 -14.98 -16.73
N HIS A 612 -5.90 -15.77 -15.79
CA HIS A 612 -4.45 -15.89 -15.56
C HIS A 612 -4.14 -17.30 -15.05
N SER A 613 -3.09 -17.94 -15.57
CA SER A 613 -2.71 -19.31 -15.19
C SER A 613 -3.92 -20.25 -15.28
N ASN A 614 -4.18 -21.09 -14.29
CA ASN A 614 -5.32 -22.01 -14.27
C ASN A 614 -6.63 -21.34 -13.79
N GLY A 615 -6.69 -20.03 -13.58
CA GLY A 615 -7.82 -19.37 -12.91
C GLY A 615 -8.20 -18.00 -13.47
N VAL A 616 -8.86 -17.22 -12.60
CA VAL A 616 -9.32 -15.85 -12.85
C VAL A 616 -8.73 -14.95 -11.78
N VAL A 617 -8.16 -13.83 -12.22
CA VAL A 617 -7.70 -12.75 -11.36
C VAL A 617 -8.76 -11.66 -11.32
N ALA A 618 -8.96 -11.10 -10.14
CA ALA A 618 -9.75 -9.89 -9.94
C ALA A 618 -8.90 -8.82 -9.24
N ILE A 619 -8.89 -7.60 -9.77
CA ILE A 619 -8.17 -6.47 -9.17
C ILE A 619 -9.17 -5.42 -8.74
N ALA A 620 -9.16 -5.11 -7.43
CA ALA A 620 -10.00 -4.07 -6.84
C ALA A 620 -9.31 -2.70 -6.87
N GLY A 621 -10.09 -1.68 -7.26
CA GLY A 621 -9.72 -0.27 -7.33
C GLY A 621 -9.67 0.41 -5.96
N TYR A 622 -10.10 1.68 -5.89
CA TYR A 622 -9.80 2.54 -4.73
C TYR A 622 -10.85 2.49 -3.61
N THR A 623 -11.99 1.83 -3.84
CA THR A 623 -13.16 1.87 -2.96
C THR A 623 -13.39 0.56 -2.20
N GLY A 624 -14.06 0.69 -1.05
CA GLY A 624 -14.49 -0.44 -0.24
C GLY A 624 -13.38 -1.08 0.61
N PRO A 625 -13.77 -2.04 1.48
CA PRO A 625 -12.87 -2.61 2.47
C PRO A 625 -11.68 -3.35 1.86
N TYR A 626 -11.83 -3.88 0.64
CA TYR A 626 -10.77 -4.55 -0.10
C TYR A 626 -10.17 -3.70 -1.23
N LYS A 627 -10.16 -2.37 -1.08
CA LYS A 627 -9.42 -1.49 -2.01
C LYS A 627 -7.98 -1.97 -2.21
N ASN A 628 -7.44 -1.70 -3.39
CA ASN A 628 -6.04 -1.95 -3.73
C ASN A 628 -5.62 -3.43 -3.61
N THR A 629 -6.55 -4.36 -3.82
CA THR A 629 -6.33 -5.81 -3.59
C THR A 629 -6.31 -6.58 -4.90
N VAL A 630 -5.40 -7.55 -5.00
CA VAL A 630 -5.46 -8.59 -6.02
C VAL A 630 -6.03 -9.88 -5.43
N PHE A 631 -6.97 -10.47 -6.15
CA PHE A 631 -7.60 -11.74 -5.82
C PHE A 631 -7.36 -12.76 -6.91
N PHE A 632 -7.38 -14.04 -6.53
CA PHE A 632 -7.28 -15.16 -7.46
C PHE A 632 -8.30 -16.24 -7.13
N SER A 633 -8.90 -16.81 -8.17
CA SER A 633 -9.81 -17.94 -8.08
C SER A 633 -9.46 -18.99 -9.14
N GLU A 634 -9.21 -20.23 -8.72
CA GLU A 634 -8.99 -21.34 -9.68
C GLU A 634 -10.27 -21.75 -10.41
N ASN A 635 -11.40 -21.70 -9.71
CA ASN A 635 -12.70 -22.13 -10.23
C ASN A 635 -13.56 -20.98 -10.77
N GLY A 636 -13.17 -19.73 -10.56
CA GLY A 636 -13.91 -18.54 -10.97
C GLY A 636 -15.04 -18.12 -10.01
N PHE A 637 -15.19 -18.80 -8.88
CA PHE A 637 -16.21 -18.52 -7.87
C PHE A 637 -15.60 -18.12 -6.54
N ASP A 638 -14.61 -18.90 -6.06
CA ASP A 638 -14.00 -18.71 -4.75
C ASP A 638 -12.72 -17.88 -4.91
N PHE A 639 -12.81 -16.59 -4.62
CA PHE A 639 -11.68 -15.67 -4.73
C PHE A 639 -10.96 -15.51 -3.38
N PHE A 640 -9.64 -15.60 -3.43
CA PHE A 640 -8.77 -15.43 -2.27
C PHE A 640 -7.85 -14.24 -2.48
N VAL A 641 -7.58 -13.48 -1.42
CA VAL A 641 -6.60 -12.40 -1.45
C VAL A 641 -5.22 -12.98 -1.76
N LYS A 642 -4.54 -12.39 -2.76
CA LYS A 642 -3.16 -12.75 -3.12
C LYS A 642 -2.15 -11.64 -2.89
N GLY A 643 -2.60 -10.43 -2.55
CA GLY A 643 -1.72 -9.34 -2.15
C GLY A 643 -2.36 -7.98 -2.32
N LYS A 644 -1.53 -6.94 -2.15
CA LYS A 644 -1.88 -5.53 -2.30
C LYS A 644 -1.14 -4.86 -3.44
N LEU A 645 -1.79 -3.92 -4.10
CA LEU A 645 -1.31 -3.19 -5.26
C LEU A 645 -1.31 -1.69 -4.97
N SER A 646 -0.22 -1.00 -5.29
CA SER A 646 -0.17 0.46 -5.15
C SER A 646 -0.82 1.12 -6.37
N ALA A 647 -1.90 1.87 -6.15
CA ALA A 647 -2.62 2.64 -7.17
C ALA A 647 -3.07 1.85 -8.42
N PRO A 648 -3.95 0.84 -8.27
CA PRO A 648 -4.52 0.09 -9.41
C PRO A 648 -5.38 0.98 -10.33
N PRO A 649 -5.67 0.56 -11.57
CA PRO A 649 -6.47 1.34 -12.51
C PRO A 649 -7.88 1.67 -11.97
N LEU A 650 -8.24 2.95 -12.02
CA LEU A 650 -9.63 3.39 -11.84
C LEU A 650 -10.43 2.94 -13.07
N SER A 651 -11.50 2.16 -12.86
CA SER A 651 -12.36 1.65 -13.95
C SER A 651 -11.57 1.05 -15.13
N GLY A 652 -10.61 0.16 -14.85
CA GLY A 652 -9.69 -0.36 -15.87
C GLY A 652 -10.33 -1.25 -16.94
N GLY A 653 -10.13 -0.89 -18.20
CA GLY A 653 -10.42 -1.68 -19.39
C GLY A 653 -9.14 -2.34 -19.94
N PRO A 654 -8.72 -3.51 -19.41
CA PRO A 654 -7.49 -4.18 -19.85
C PRO A 654 -7.61 -4.68 -21.29
N TYR A 655 -6.48 -4.72 -22.01
CA TYR A 655 -6.34 -5.64 -23.12
C TYR A 655 -6.06 -7.04 -22.55
N VAL A 656 -6.98 -7.96 -22.83
CA VAL A 656 -6.88 -9.36 -22.40
C VAL A 656 -6.79 -10.23 -23.66
N PRO A 657 -5.60 -10.72 -24.04
CA PRO A 657 -5.38 -11.39 -25.33
C PRO A 657 -6.28 -12.62 -25.56
N ASP A 658 -6.65 -13.28 -24.47
CA ASP A 658 -7.33 -14.57 -24.43
C ASP A 658 -8.70 -14.51 -23.74
N ALA A 659 -9.20 -13.31 -23.41
CA ALA A 659 -10.51 -13.13 -22.74
C ALA A 659 -11.67 -13.78 -23.48
N PHE A 660 -11.54 -14.00 -24.79
CA PHE A 660 -12.61 -14.55 -25.64
C PHE A 660 -12.16 -15.81 -26.38
N THR A 661 -11.40 -16.66 -25.68
CA THR A 661 -10.88 -17.90 -26.24
C THR A 661 -11.25 -19.07 -25.33
N HIS A 662 -11.40 -20.28 -25.85
CA HIS A 662 -11.64 -21.46 -25.01
C HIS A 662 -10.37 -21.98 -24.33
N THR A 663 -9.36 -21.12 -24.16
CA THR A 663 -8.10 -21.51 -23.52
C THR A 663 -8.36 -21.95 -22.09
N LYS A 664 -7.66 -22.99 -21.67
CA LYS A 664 -7.69 -23.49 -20.28
C LYS A 664 -6.71 -22.73 -19.39
N VAL A 665 -5.69 -22.11 -20.00
CA VAL A 665 -4.63 -21.38 -19.32
C VAL A 665 -4.69 -19.92 -19.73
N GLY A 666 -4.92 -19.06 -18.74
CA GLY A 666 -4.92 -17.62 -18.89
C GLY A 666 -3.53 -17.04 -19.11
N ILE A 667 -3.41 -16.11 -20.06
CA ILE A 667 -2.17 -15.39 -20.38
C ILE A 667 -1.97 -14.19 -19.46
N GLY A 668 -3.06 -13.60 -18.95
CA GLY A 668 -2.98 -12.38 -18.15
C GLY A 668 -2.97 -11.10 -18.98
N ILE A 669 -2.47 -10.01 -18.39
CA ILE A 669 -2.52 -8.67 -18.99
C ILE A 669 -1.17 -7.96 -18.88
N SER A 670 -0.89 -7.07 -19.83
CA SER A 670 0.32 -6.21 -19.82
C SER A 670 -0.01 -4.73 -19.92
N TRP A 671 -1.23 -4.38 -20.36
CA TRP A 671 -1.68 -2.99 -20.50
C TRP A 671 -3.19 -2.90 -20.68
N GLY A 672 -3.72 -1.68 -20.63
CA GLY A 672 -5.11 -1.34 -20.95
C GLY A 672 -5.35 0.15 -20.92
N LEU A 673 -6.63 0.54 -20.93
CA LEU A 673 -7.03 1.92 -20.68
C LEU A 673 -7.68 2.04 -19.30
N ALA A 674 -7.45 3.16 -18.63
CA ALA A 674 -8.06 3.48 -17.34
C ALA A 674 -8.70 4.86 -17.40
N GLU A 675 -9.67 5.06 -16.52
CA GLU A 675 -10.17 6.37 -16.20
C GLU A 675 -9.15 7.13 -15.34
N MET A 676 -9.06 8.44 -15.54
CA MET A 676 -8.24 9.33 -14.73
C MET A 676 -8.98 10.65 -14.53
N GLU A 677 -9.14 11.05 -13.27
CA GLU A 677 -9.73 12.33 -12.93
C GLU A 677 -8.74 13.48 -13.21
N ALA A 678 -9.16 14.48 -13.97
CA ALA A 678 -8.42 15.71 -14.18
C ALA A 678 -9.14 16.89 -13.50
N PHE A 679 -8.38 17.67 -12.72
CA PHE A 679 -8.86 18.92 -12.09
C PHE A 679 -8.40 20.12 -12.90
N GLU A 680 -9.33 20.90 -13.43
CA GLU A 680 -9.02 22.21 -14.01
C GLU A 680 -9.20 23.32 -12.95
N SER A 681 -8.14 24.10 -12.76
CA SER A 681 -8.05 25.18 -11.76
C SER A 681 -9.05 26.32 -11.97
N SER A 682 -9.74 26.36 -13.11
CA SER A 682 -10.57 27.49 -13.53
C SER A 682 -12.09 27.28 -13.39
N GLN A 683 -12.60 26.04 -13.17
CA GLN A 683 -14.05 25.78 -13.34
C GLN A 683 -14.76 24.93 -12.29
N SER A 684 -14.11 24.48 -11.21
CA SER A 684 -14.77 23.73 -10.11
C SER A 684 -15.56 22.47 -10.53
N LYS A 685 -15.23 21.85 -11.68
CA LYS A 685 -15.77 20.56 -12.11
C LYS A 685 -14.62 19.65 -12.55
N SER A 686 -14.60 18.41 -12.07
CA SER A 686 -13.68 17.40 -12.59
C SER A 686 -14.18 16.90 -13.94
N ILE A 687 -13.24 16.72 -14.87
CA ILE A 687 -13.46 16.03 -16.15
C ILE A 687 -12.58 14.79 -16.14
N ASN A 688 -13.17 13.63 -16.43
CA ASN A 688 -12.39 12.40 -16.53
C ASN A 688 -11.89 12.22 -17.96
N LYS A 689 -10.71 11.65 -18.07
CA LYS A 689 -10.09 11.27 -19.33
C LYS A 689 -9.64 9.83 -19.30
N LEU A 690 -9.36 9.31 -20.49
CA LEU A 690 -8.74 8.01 -20.63
C LEU A 690 -7.21 8.16 -20.64
N VAL A 691 -6.54 7.26 -19.94
CA VAL A 691 -5.09 7.08 -19.97
C VAL A 691 -4.74 5.64 -20.30
N ARG A 692 -3.54 5.41 -20.81
CA ARG A 692 -2.99 4.05 -20.92
C ARG A 692 -2.41 3.66 -19.58
N PHE A 693 -2.73 2.46 -19.10
CA PHE A 693 -1.96 1.82 -18.03
C PHE A 693 -1.13 0.66 -18.58
N GLU A 694 0.01 0.39 -17.96
CA GLU A 694 0.85 -0.78 -18.19
C GLU A 694 1.12 -1.53 -16.89
N CYS A 695 1.35 -2.84 -16.99
CA CYS A 695 1.58 -3.75 -15.87
C CYS A 695 2.42 -4.98 -16.26
N ASN A 696 2.83 -5.75 -15.26
CA ASN A 696 3.55 -7.02 -15.38
C ASN A 696 2.72 -8.20 -14.84
N LEU A 697 1.51 -8.38 -15.38
CA LEU A 697 0.59 -9.45 -15.00
C LEU A 697 0.40 -10.44 -16.15
N THR A 698 1.40 -10.55 -17.03
CA THR A 698 1.41 -11.52 -18.11
C THR A 698 2.21 -12.74 -17.66
N LYS A 699 1.61 -13.91 -17.79
CA LYS A 699 2.21 -15.18 -17.38
C LYS A 699 3.56 -15.37 -18.06
N ASN A 700 4.57 -15.80 -17.29
CA ASN A 700 5.93 -16.10 -17.74
C ASN A 700 6.67 -14.92 -18.40
N VAL A 701 6.21 -13.69 -18.18
CA VAL A 701 6.91 -12.47 -18.63
C VAL A 701 7.38 -11.72 -17.38
N ASP A 702 8.66 -11.32 -17.39
CA ASP A 702 9.23 -10.47 -16.36
C ASP A 702 9.64 -9.14 -17.00
N ARG A 703 8.79 -8.11 -16.81
CA ARG A 703 9.06 -6.76 -17.29
C ARG A 703 9.84 -5.97 -16.25
N THR A 704 11.09 -5.62 -16.58
CA THR A 704 11.92 -4.73 -15.76
C THR A 704 11.20 -3.41 -15.50
N GLY A 705 11.27 -2.91 -14.26
CA GLY A 705 10.67 -1.62 -13.90
C GLY A 705 9.19 -1.68 -13.48
N PHE A 706 8.58 -2.86 -13.41
CA PHE A 706 7.20 -3.04 -12.93
C PHE A 706 7.12 -3.61 -11.51
N PHE A 707 8.25 -4.01 -10.93
CA PHE A 707 8.34 -4.33 -9.50
C PHE A 707 8.82 -3.15 -8.66
N ARG A 708 9.26 -2.05 -9.28
CA ARG A 708 9.71 -0.80 -8.64
C ARG A 708 9.61 0.26 -9.72
N PRO A 709 8.70 1.25 -9.59
CA PRO A 709 9.09 2.60 -9.14
C PRO A 709 8.10 3.30 -8.17
N TRP A 710 7.01 2.64 -7.76
CA TRP A 710 6.04 3.16 -6.76
C TRP A 710 5.96 2.32 -5.49
N ASN A 711 6.69 1.20 -5.45
CA ASN A 711 6.57 0.18 -4.40
C ASN A 711 7.38 0.51 -3.14
N PHE A 712 8.22 1.55 -3.19
CA PHE A 712 8.80 2.09 -1.97
C PHE A 712 7.97 3.27 -1.51
N ARG A 713 7.84 4.37 -2.28
CA ARG A 713 7.05 5.52 -1.82
C ARG A 713 6.24 6.19 -2.94
N TYR A 714 5.12 6.78 -2.56
CA TYR A 714 4.43 7.74 -3.40
C TYR A 714 5.30 8.99 -3.59
N PRO A 715 5.12 9.78 -4.66
CA PRO A 715 5.91 10.97 -4.86
C PRO A 715 5.44 12.07 -3.89
N GLU A 716 6.27 13.07 -3.61
CA GLU A 716 5.90 14.18 -2.71
C GLU A 716 4.57 14.84 -3.09
N LYS A 717 4.32 15.01 -4.40
CA LYS A 717 3.07 15.56 -4.96
C LYS A 717 1.82 14.77 -4.57
N ALA A 718 1.92 13.48 -4.25
CA ALA A 718 0.79 12.72 -3.71
C ALA A 718 0.48 13.15 -2.27
N TYR A 719 1.50 13.19 -1.40
CA TYR A 719 1.33 13.56 0.00
C TYR A 719 0.88 15.01 0.16
N LEU A 720 1.47 15.93 -0.60
CA LEU A 720 1.19 17.37 -0.51
C LEU A 720 0.23 17.88 -1.59
N GLY A 721 -0.48 16.96 -2.26
CA GLY A 721 -1.52 17.28 -3.24
C GLY A 721 -2.78 17.84 -2.59
N SER A 722 -3.55 18.65 -3.33
CA SER A 722 -4.76 19.32 -2.83
C SER A 722 -5.78 18.37 -2.18
N LYS A 723 -5.88 17.14 -2.69
CA LYS A 723 -6.75 16.09 -2.16
C LYS A 723 -6.30 15.48 -0.84
N PHE A 724 -5.03 15.63 -0.46
CA PHE A 724 -4.45 14.99 0.71
C PHE A 724 -3.96 15.99 1.75
N ILE A 725 -4.07 17.30 1.54
CA ILE A 725 -3.72 18.30 2.54
C ILE A 725 -4.91 18.68 3.43
N LEU A 726 -4.60 19.22 4.62
CA LEU A 726 -5.58 19.94 5.43
C LEU A 726 -5.87 21.32 4.86
N THR A 727 -7.15 21.73 4.87
CA THR A 727 -7.54 23.11 4.56
C THR A 727 -7.07 24.07 5.66
N ASN A 728 -6.96 25.37 5.33
CA ASN A 728 -6.58 26.38 6.32
C ASN A 728 -7.57 26.42 7.50
N ASP A 729 -8.87 26.29 7.23
CA ASP A 729 -9.89 26.24 8.28
C ASP A 729 -9.73 25.02 9.20
N GLN A 730 -9.40 23.85 8.62
CA GLN A 730 -9.09 22.67 9.41
C GLN A 730 -7.86 22.88 10.29
N LYS A 731 -6.78 23.46 9.75
CA LYS A 731 -5.57 23.80 10.52
C LYS A 731 -5.89 24.77 11.64
N ILE A 732 -6.60 25.87 11.37
CA ILE A 732 -7.02 26.85 12.38
C ILE A 732 -7.88 26.19 13.46
N LYS A 733 -8.84 25.34 13.07
CA LYS A 733 -9.70 24.61 14.00
C LYS A 733 -8.88 23.67 14.90
N PHE A 734 -7.83 23.05 14.36
CA PHE A 734 -6.94 22.17 15.13
C PHE A 734 -5.97 22.92 16.03
N LYS A 735 -5.54 24.12 15.63
CA LYS A 735 -4.79 25.04 16.50
C LYS A 735 -5.66 25.62 17.63
N ARG A 736 -6.94 25.93 17.36
CA ARG A 736 -7.87 26.60 18.30
C ARG A 736 -8.61 25.65 19.26
N LYS A 737 -8.87 24.39 18.88
CA LYS A 737 -9.53 23.42 19.77
C LYS A 737 -8.51 22.76 20.70
N THR A 738 -8.37 23.34 21.88
CA THR A 738 -7.61 22.81 23.03
C THR A 738 -8.00 21.37 23.43
N LYS A 739 -9.21 20.89 23.15
CA LYS A 739 -9.67 19.54 23.59
C LYS A 739 -8.89 18.32 23.05
N PHE A 740 -8.25 18.41 21.89
CA PHE A 740 -7.42 17.31 21.34
C PHE A 740 -5.96 17.42 21.75
N THR A 741 -5.54 18.65 22.08
CA THR A 741 -4.17 18.95 22.50
C THR A 741 -4.01 18.80 23.99
N ASP A 742 -5.05 18.94 24.83
CA ASP A 742 -5.00 18.95 26.31
C ASP A 742 -4.75 17.60 26.99
N ILE A 743 -4.49 16.51 26.25
CA ILE A 743 -4.22 15.22 26.87
C ILE A 743 -2.75 15.18 27.30
N ASN A 744 -2.49 15.31 28.61
CA ASN A 744 -1.16 15.08 29.16
C ASN A 744 -0.79 13.59 29.03
N MET A 745 0.46 13.31 28.68
CA MET A 745 0.96 11.94 28.68
C MET A 745 0.95 11.40 30.11
N LYS A 746 0.35 10.22 30.29
CA LYS A 746 0.46 9.47 31.54
C LYS A 746 1.70 8.59 31.46
N ILE A 747 2.57 8.72 32.45
CA ILE A 747 3.84 7.98 32.53
C ILE A 747 3.67 6.86 33.56
N TYR A 748 4.06 5.64 33.18
CA TYR A 748 4.09 4.50 34.09
C TYR A 748 5.19 4.68 35.13
N GLN A 749 4.79 4.53 36.40
CA GLN A 749 5.68 4.50 37.55
C GLN A 749 5.76 3.05 38.04
N PRO A 750 6.85 2.31 37.76
CA PRO A 750 7.00 0.96 38.27
C PRO A 750 7.03 0.98 39.80
N THR A 751 6.36 0.01 40.43
CA THR A 751 6.44 -0.17 41.87
C THR A 751 7.85 -0.61 42.20
N ILE A 752 8.67 0.28 42.76
CA ILE A 752 9.98 -0.09 43.29
C ILE A 752 9.71 -0.97 44.50
N TYR A 753 9.78 -2.30 44.35
CA TYR A 753 9.99 -3.16 45.50
C TYR A 753 11.36 -2.75 46.06
N LYS A 754 11.35 -2.02 47.17
CA LYS A 754 12.54 -1.89 48.00
C LYS A 754 12.89 -3.31 48.42
N ASP A 755 14.01 -3.83 47.92
CA ASP A 755 14.62 -5.01 48.50
C ASP A 755 14.79 -4.73 50.00
N LYS A 756 14.11 -5.53 50.84
CA LYS A 756 14.29 -5.55 52.29
C LYS A 756 15.63 -6.22 52.68
N GLN A 757 16.69 -5.99 51.92
CA GLN A 757 18.05 -6.45 52.21
C GLN A 757 19.06 -5.32 52.00
N SER A 758 18.85 -4.21 52.70
CA SER A 758 19.93 -3.32 53.15
C SER A 758 19.38 -2.39 54.23
N GLU A 759 19.22 -2.92 55.44
CA GLU A 759 19.33 -2.17 56.70
C GLU A 759 20.49 -2.78 57.50
#